data_AF-A0A371PN30-F1
#
_entry.id   AF-A0A371PN30-F1
#
_cell.length_a   1.000
_cell.length_b   1.000
_cell.length_c   1.000
_cell.angle_alpha   90.00
_cell.angle_beta   90.00
_cell.angle_gamma   90.00
#
_symmetry.space_group_name_H-M   'P 1'
#
loop_
_entity.id
_entity.type
_entity.pdbx_description
1 polymer ?
#
loop_
_entity_poly.entity_id
_entity_poly.type
_entity_poly.pdbx_seq_one_letter_code
_entity_poly.pdbx_strand_id
1 'polypeptide(L)'
;MMPIRRWLLLVASIVILLSTGQPGYASAADLSGKEAEIEQFIEKSWEKSKIPGMSVVIVNGEHTVYQKGFGHADVSRSIPVTPETLFELGSTSKAFTALAVLQLEEEGKLNLDEKVSAYLPWLELTYKGQPAEITLRQFLHHTSGVPFKTIGEIPVADDEGALEKTVRTLVGLELDRQPGEQYEYATINYDVLGLIIQNLSGGTYEQFVKERILEPMSLASTFMFRGEAAEHQFSKGYKVKMLRTAEYDAPMYRGNTPAGYIISNATDMARWLKIQLGVESISQPFAELLEKSHLPDRTVPPGGDGSSYAAGWSVYQDGTGEISHAGGNPNYSSYFVFRPEDGVGVAVLANLNSPYSGTIAQGIMNLIVGKETPDPVSDQYKGIDNMATFILFVLIPVALLVLWKTGTVVAQAVRGTRRFQGKPMSAVLRLLTLAAFIGVMAYCLYRIPDIMFWGLNWDFVLVWAPDTLLYAVIMLLTTVVLFGLYMMFSSMFPKSGDRSMFALVLLSIASGFGNAMIIFIVNETLNRGVDDFQGGLFLYFAFGIAVYVVGQKLVRTRLVKIANDMVYETRMELLGKILKTSYQRIENVEDGKIQASLNNDTERISGFSNVVITGATALVTLICCFVYMGIISLQGLLIAMVFIVLAAGLHYVTGIKANRIWGETRDIQNVFFRFINDLMNGFKELSLNGRKRAGFQSDMEDSCNTYRDKRIKGDLQYANVNVIGELLFTFVIGSVVFLFPLLFSELKEHTLRNYVFVLLYMTGPIHGILNTIPNAIQIRISWNRIKQLSAELDTVHAENERKKAEELPGPAQLELRSVAFHYSNKEGETFSVGPINCAFRPGEITFITGGNGSGKSTLAKLITGLYVPAEGEVRLDGQQADSSRLGEQFSAIFSDFYLFQKMYGIDYSTKGLEIERHLRELQLIDKVQIENGSFNTTKLSTGQRKRLALLISYLDDRPFCLFDEWAADQDPEYRAYFYHKLLPDLKNRGKCVIAITHDDRYFDLADQTIKMEMGQVVEVKSRGLTGDVVLS
;
A
#
# COMPACT_ATOMS: atom_id res chain seq x y z
N MET A 1 -52.67 -10.62 21.35
CA MET A 1 -52.45 -10.97 22.78
C MET A 1 -52.74 -12.46 22.95
N MET A 2 -51.84 -13.18 23.65
CA MET A 2 -51.55 -14.62 23.55
C MET A 2 -50.91 -14.99 22.20
N PRO A 3 -49.62 -15.41 22.14
CA PRO A 3 -49.04 -16.47 22.96
C PRO A 3 -47.55 -16.20 23.35
N ILE A 4 -47.29 -15.66 24.55
CA ILE A 4 -45.91 -15.55 25.09
C ILE A 4 -45.76 -16.31 26.42
N ARG A 5 -46.87 -16.78 27.01
CA ARG A 5 -46.88 -17.39 28.35
C ARG A 5 -46.59 -18.89 28.40
N ARG A 6 -46.57 -19.60 27.26
CA ARG A 6 -46.32 -21.07 27.23
C ARG A 6 -44.86 -21.46 27.00
N TRP A 7 -44.01 -20.55 26.51
CA TRP A 7 -42.57 -20.81 26.34
C TRP A 7 -41.75 -20.51 27.61
N LEU A 8 -42.26 -19.67 28.52
CA LEU A 8 -41.56 -19.30 29.76
C LEU A 8 -41.68 -20.33 30.90
N LEU A 9 -42.66 -21.24 30.85
CA LEU A 9 -42.83 -22.30 31.87
C LEU A 9 -42.04 -23.59 31.54
N LEU A 10 -41.63 -23.75 30.27
CA LEU A 10 -40.84 -24.90 29.81
C LEU A 10 -39.32 -24.67 30.01
N VAL A 11 -38.89 -23.40 30.05
CA VAL A 11 -37.51 -23.01 30.39
C VAL A 11 -37.26 -23.08 31.91
N ALA A 12 -38.27 -22.87 32.75
CA ALA A 12 -38.14 -22.95 34.20
C ALA A 12 -38.08 -24.39 34.76
N SER A 13 -38.57 -25.39 34.01
CA SER A 13 -38.54 -26.80 34.43
C SER A 13 -37.29 -27.56 33.98
N ILE A 14 -36.50 -27.00 33.06
CA ILE A 14 -35.18 -27.55 32.66
C ILE A 14 -34.05 -27.04 33.58
N VAL A 15 -34.25 -25.93 34.28
CA VAL A 15 -33.26 -25.34 35.19
C VAL A 15 -33.28 -25.96 36.60
N ILE A 16 -34.32 -26.72 36.97
CA ILE A 16 -34.45 -27.35 38.31
C ILE A 16 -34.06 -28.85 38.30
N LEU A 17 -33.76 -29.43 37.13
CA LEU A 17 -33.29 -30.83 37.01
C LEU A 17 -31.76 -30.97 36.84
N LEU A 18 -31.01 -29.88 36.96
CA LEU A 18 -29.54 -29.85 36.86
C LEU A 18 -28.83 -29.60 38.20
N SER A 19 -29.53 -29.68 39.33
CA SER A 19 -28.95 -29.39 40.65
C SER A 19 -29.13 -30.52 41.67
N THR A 20 -28.69 -31.74 41.32
CA THR A 20 -28.30 -32.77 42.30
C THR A 20 -27.25 -33.69 41.68
N GLY A 21 -26.09 -33.14 41.31
CA GLY A 21 -24.86 -33.91 41.21
C GLY A 21 -24.05 -33.63 42.45
N GLN A 22 -24.04 -34.54 43.43
CA GLN A 22 -22.97 -34.52 44.43
C GLN A 22 -21.65 -34.77 43.70
N PRO A 23 -20.54 -34.10 44.05
CA PRO A 23 -19.23 -34.52 43.58
C PRO A 23 -18.99 -35.92 44.12
N GLY A 24 -19.07 -36.92 43.25
CA GLY A 24 -18.52 -38.23 43.53
C GLY A 24 -17.02 -38.06 43.63
N TYR A 25 -16.46 -38.35 44.81
CA TYR A 25 -15.02 -38.59 44.92
C TYR A 25 -14.66 -39.68 43.91
N ALA A 26 -13.87 -39.32 42.90
CA ALA A 26 -13.40 -40.25 41.91
C ALA A 26 -12.51 -41.28 42.61
N SER A 27 -12.92 -42.55 42.54
CA SER A 27 -12.02 -43.68 42.71
C SER A 27 -10.87 -43.54 41.71
N ALA A 28 -9.66 -43.97 42.10
CA ALA A 28 -8.45 -43.99 41.27
C ALA A 28 -8.78 -44.24 39.80
N ALA A 29 -8.34 -43.34 38.91
CA ALA A 29 -8.72 -43.34 37.51
C ALA A 29 -8.38 -44.70 36.86
N ASP A 30 -9.41 -45.44 36.46
CA ASP A 30 -9.24 -46.69 35.72
C ASP A 30 -8.78 -46.34 34.31
N LEU A 31 -7.48 -46.58 34.04
CA LEU A 31 -6.86 -46.35 32.74
C LEU A 31 -7.15 -47.49 31.74
N SER A 32 -7.81 -48.57 32.18
CA SER A 32 -8.08 -49.71 31.33
C SER A 32 -8.98 -49.31 30.15
N GLY A 33 -8.42 -49.38 28.93
CA GLY A 33 -9.11 -49.05 27.68
C GLY A 33 -8.85 -47.65 27.11
N LYS A 34 -8.13 -46.76 27.80
CA LYS A 34 -7.76 -45.40 27.29
C LYS A 34 -6.38 -45.34 26.62
N GLU A 35 -5.57 -46.39 26.73
CA GLU A 35 -4.18 -46.42 26.24
C GLU A 35 -4.06 -46.11 24.74
N ALA A 36 -4.95 -46.69 23.92
CA ALA A 36 -4.94 -46.47 22.47
C ALA A 36 -5.32 -45.02 22.09
N GLU A 37 -6.24 -44.39 22.85
CA GLU A 37 -6.63 -43.00 22.64
C GLU A 37 -5.49 -42.05 23.02
N ILE A 38 -4.84 -42.31 24.16
CA ILE A 38 -3.67 -41.56 24.63
C ILE A 38 -2.52 -41.67 23.62
N GLU A 39 -2.21 -42.90 23.16
CA GLU A 39 -1.13 -43.12 22.19
C GLU A 39 -1.42 -42.42 20.86
N GLN A 40 -2.65 -42.53 20.34
CA GLN A 40 -3.05 -41.83 19.13
C GLN A 40 -2.95 -40.29 19.28
N PHE A 41 -3.31 -39.75 20.44
CA PHE A 41 -3.15 -38.33 20.73
C PHE A 41 -1.68 -37.92 20.77
N ILE A 42 -0.81 -38.71 21.41
CA ILE A 42 0.64 -38.46 21.47
C ILE A 42 1.24 -38.46 20.08
N GLU A 43 0.98 -39.50 19.27
CA GLU A 43 1.51 -39.61 17.90
C GLU A 43 1.08 -38.43 17.03
N LYS A 44 -0.21 -38.10 17.02
CA LYS A 44 -0.75 -36.97 16.25
C LYS A 44 -0.13 -35.63 16.70
N SER A 45 0.07 -35.46 18.00
CA SER A 45 0.66 -34.23 18.56
C SER A 45 2.14 -34.14 18.26
N TRP A 46 2.88 -35.25 18.37
CA TRP A 46 4.29 -35.36 18.03
C TRP A 46 4.53 -35.07 16.54
N GLU A 47 3.76 -35.67 15.62
CA GLU A 47 3.88 -35.42 14.18
C GLU A 47 3.67 -33.95 13.79
N LYS A 48 2.74 -33.27 14.47
CA LYS A 48 2.49 -31.84 14.32
C LYS A 48 3.61 -31.00 14.92
N SER A 49 4.16 -31.42 16.06
CA SER A 49 5.22 -30.71 16.76
C SER A 49 6.54 -30.69 15.99
N LYS A 50 6.80 -31.65 15.10
CA LYS A 50 8.10 -31.82 14.41
C LYS A 50 9.29 -31.92 15.39
N ILE A 51 9.05 -32.30 16.64
CA ILE A 51 10.10 -32.61 17.62
C ILE A 51 10.84 -33.87 17.12
N PRO A 52 12.18 -33.84 16.95
CA PRO A 52 12.92 -34.97 16.43
C PRO A 52 12.87 -36.22 17.31
N GLY A 53 12.97 -36.04 18.64
CA GLY A 53 12.96 -37.09 19.64
C GLY A 53 12.28 -36.64 20.93
N MET A 54 11.40 -37.49 21.46
CA MET A 54 10.63 -37.22 22.68
C MET A 54 10.43 -38.49 23.49
N SER A 55 10.44 -38.40 24.82
CA SER A 55 10.06 -39.49 25.72
C SER A 55 8.87 -39.07 26.58
N VAL A 56 7.92 -39.97 26.78
CA VAL A 56 6.70 -39.75 27.55
C VAL A 56 6.58 -40.80 28.63
N VAL A 57 6.26 -40.38 29.85
CA VAL A 57 5.97 -41.26 30.98
C VAL A 57 4.65 -40.87 31.64
N ILE A 58 3.85 -41.87 31.98
CA ILE A 58 2.61 -41.75 32.75
C ILE A 58 2.70 -42.70 33.94
N VAL A 59 2.41 -42.15 35.11
CA VAL A 59 2.34 -42.85 36.39
C VAL A 59 0.90 -42.79 36.91
N ASN A 60 0.41 -43.91 37.41
CA ASN A 60 -0.85 -44.01 38.12
C ASN A 60 -0.66 -44.86 39.39
N GLY A 61 -0.75 -44.22 40.54
CA GLY A 61 -0.33 -44.78 41.82
C GLY A 61 1.12 -45.25 41.76
N GLU A 62 1.38 -46.43 42.32
CA GLU A 62 2.72 -47.03 42.33
C GLU A 62 3.20 -47.54 40.96
N HIS A 63 2.34 -47.53 39.94
CA HIS A 63 2.62 -48.15 38.65
C HIS A 63 2.96 -47.13 37.57
N THR A 64 4.04 -47.41 36.83
CA THR A 64 4.32 -46.74 35.55
C THR A 64 3.49 -47.45 34.48
N VAL A 65 2.42 -46.80 34.04
CA VAL A 65 1.41 -47.34 33.13
C VAL A 65 1.72 -47.05 31.66
N TYR A 66 2.56 -46.05 31.39
CA TYR A 66 3.05 -45.75 30.05
C TYR A 66 4.48 -45.22 30.13
N GLN A 67 5.36 -45.72 29.28
CA GLN A 67 6.73 -45.25 29.19
C GLN A 67 7.29 -45.57 27.79
N LYS A 68 7.37 -44.56 26.92
CA LYS A 68 7.75 -44.77 25.51
C LYS A 68 8.53 -43.60 24.93
N GLY A 69 9.51 -43.94 24.09
CA GLY A 69 10.25 -42.99 23.26
C GLY A 69 9.65 -42.89 21.85
N PHE A 70 9.71 -41.70 21.29
CA PHE A 70 9.24 -41.34 19.95
C PHE A 70 10.38 -40.66 19.17
N GLY A 71 10.51 -41.01 17.90
CA GLY A 71 11.53 -40.41 17.03
C GLY A 71 12.96 -40.80 17.39
N HIS A 72 13.89 -39.86 17.22
CA HIS A 72 15.33 -40.11 17.29
C HIS A 72 16.04 -39.21 18.29
N ALA A 73 16.88 -39.82 19.14
CA ALA A 73 17.84 -39.13 19.98
C ALA A 73 18.94 -38.47 19.14
N ASP A 74 19.32 -39.11 18.02
CA ASP A 74 20.22 -38.59 16.98
C ASP A 74 19.64 -38.90 15.60
N VAL A 75 19.16 -37.88 14.90
CA VAL A 75 18.55 -37.98 13.57
C VAL A 75 19.57 -38.39 12.53
N SER A 76 20.80 -37.88 12.60
CA SER A 76 21.85 -38.15 11.61
C SER A 76 22.29 -39.61 11.61
N ARG A 77 22.31 -40.22 12.80
CA ARG A 77 22.67 -41.63 13.03
C ARG A 77 21.46 -42.56 13.11
N SER A 78 20.24 -42.02 13.04
CA SER A 78 18.99 -42.76 13.23
C SER A 78 18.95 -43.55 14.55
N ILE A 79 19.47 -42.98 15.63
CA ILE A 79 19.41 -43.58 16.98
C ILE A 79 18.03 -43.28 17.56
N PRO A 80 17.19 -44.30 17.87
CA PRO A 80 15.85 -44.09 18.39
C PRO A 80 15.88 -43.53 19.81
N VAL A 81 14.84 -42.80 20.22
CA VAL A 81 14.63 -42.48 21.63
C VAL A 81 14.15 -43.72 22.37
N THR A 82 14.79 -44.02 23.49
CA THR A 82 14.38 -45.05 24.45
C THR A 82 14.04 -44.41 25.80
N PRO A 83 13.41 -45.13 26.74
CA PRO A 83 13.18 -44.61 28.09
C PRO A 83 14.44 -44.19 28.85
N GLU A 84 15.61 -44.73 28.48
CA GLU A 84 16.92 -44.44 29.07
C GLU A 84 17.63 -43.25 28.40
N THR A 85 17.10 -42.74 27.28
CA THR A 85 17.66 -41.57 26.58
C THR A 85 17.59 -40.35 27.48
N LEU A 86 18.73 -39.65 27.62
CA LEU A 86 18.87 -38.48 28.48
C LEU A 86 18.51 -37.20 27.73
N PHE A 87 17.84 -36.29 28.44
CA PHE A 87 17.44 -34.96 27.99
C PHE A 87 17.74 -33.94 29.09
N GLU A 88 18.03 -32.69 28.72
CA GLU A 88 18.01 -31.62 29.70
C GLU A 88 16.57 -31.34 30.13
N LEU A 89 16.38 -31.22 31.44
CA LEU A 89 15.07 -30.97 32.03
C LEU A 89 14.65 -29.51 31.87
N GLY A 90 15.57 -28.55 31.71
CA GLY A 90 15.20 -27.15 31.76
C GLY A 90 14.69 -26.78 33.16
N SER A 91 13.81 -25.78 33.25
CA SER A 91 13.33 -25.23 34.52
C SER A 91 12.65 -26.19 35.50
N THR A 92 12.27 -27.40 35.10
CA THR A 92 11.79 -28.43 36.05
C THR A 92 12.90 -28.90 37.00
N SER A 93 14.17 -28.58 36.68
CA SER A 93 15.33 -28.68 37.59
C SER A 93 15.12 -27.95 38.92
N LYS A 94 14.32 -26.86 38.93
CA LYS A 94 14.09 -26.01 40.11
C LYS A 94 13.50 -26.79 41.28
N ALA A 95 12.68 -27.80 41.02
CA ALA A 95 12.09 -28.64 42.07
C ALA A 95 13.16 -29.40 42.89
N PHE A 96 14.27 -29.82 42.27
CA PHE A 96 15.39 -30.46 42.97
C PHE A 96 16.15 -29.48 43.86
N THR A 97 16.41 -28.28 43.35
CA THR A 97 17.04 -27.19 44.11
C THR A 97 16.17 -26.72 45.26
N ALA A 98 14.87 -26.55 45.03
CA ALA A 98 13.91 -26.20 46.05
C ALA A 98 13.90 -27.23 47.18
N LEU A 99 13.92 -28.52 46.85
CA LEU A 99 13.97 -29.58 47.86
C LEU A 99 15.28 -29.54 48.66
N ALA A 100 16.41 -29.24 48.03
CA ALA A 100 17.69 -29.02 48.71
C ALA A 100 17.65 -27.83 49.69
N VAL A 101 17.00 -26.72 49.30
CA VAL A 101 16.78 -25.57 50.20
C VAL A 101 15.92 -25.96 51.40
N LEU A 102 14.80 -26.65 51.17
CA LEU A 102 13.90 -27.10 52.23
C LEU A 102 14.58 -28.09 53.19
N GLN A 103 15.45 -28.97 52.67
CA GLN A 103 16.24 -29.89 53.48
C GLN A 103 17.23 -29.13 54.38
N LEU A 104 17.92 -28.10 53.87
CA LEU A 104 18.81 -27.26 54.67
C LEU A 104 18.07 -26.44 55.72
N GLU A 105 16.83 -26.00 55.42
CA GLU A 105 15.97 -25.33 56.41
C GLU A 105 15.58 -26.27 57.55
N GLU A 106 15.18 -27.50 57.23
CA GLU A 106 14.83 -28.53 58.21
C GLU A 106 16.03 -28.92 59.09
N GLU A 107 17.24 -28.93 58.53
CA GLU A 107 18.49 -29.11 59.26
C GLU A 107 18.88 -27.89 60.13
N GLY A 108 18.12 -26.78 60.05
CA GLY A 108 18.40 -25.53 60.77
C GLY A 108 19.63 -24.78 60.24
N LYS A 109 20.11 -25.10 59.04
CA LYS A 109 21.28 -24.45 58.41
C LYS A 109 20.93 -23.15 57.69
N LEU A 110 19.67 -22.98 57.30
CA LEU A 110 19.15 -21.72 56.76
C LEU A 110 17.72 -21.46 57.28
N ASN A 111 17.24 -20.24 57.10
CA ASN A 111 15.87 -19.83 57.39
C ASN A 111 15.27 -19.10 56.18
N LEU A 112 14.12 -19.55 55.67
CA LEU A 112 13.49 -18.94 54.50
C LEU A 112 13.06 -17.48 54.72
N ASP A 113 12.75 -17.10 55.96
CA ASP A 113 12.33 -15.74 56.30
C ASP A 113 13.52 -14.79 56.55
N GLU A 114 14.74 -15.30 56.50
CA GLU A 114 15.95 -14.50 56.64
C GLU A 114 16.34 -13.85 55.31
N LYS A 115 16.99 -12.69 55.43
CA LYS A 115 17.47 -11.89 54.30
C LYS A 115 18.62 -12.60 53.60
N VAL A 116 18.67 -12.48 52.27
CA VAL A 116 19.76 -13.06 51.47
C VAL A 116 21.15 -12.54 51.88
N SER A 117 21.22 -11.31 52.38
CA SER A 117 22.47 -10.67 52.86
C SER A 117 23.08 -11.37 54.07
N ALA A 118 22.32 -12.18 54.83
CA ALA A 118 22.87 -13.02 55.90
C ALA A 118 23.76 -14.15 55.36
N TYR A 119 23.47 -14.64 54.15
CA TYR A 119 24.18 -15.74 53.50
C TYR A 119 25.16 -15.26 52.42
N LEU A 120 24.82 -14.15 51.75
CA LEU A 120 25.62 -13.50 50.70
C LEU A 120 25.76 -12.01 51.03
N PRO A 121 26.65 -11.59 51.95
CA PRO A 121 26.74 -10.20 52.40
C PRO A 121 27.10 -9.18 51.32
N TRP A 122 27.67 -9.64 50.20
CA TRP A 122 28.05 -8.81 49.06
C TRP A 122 26.92 -8.64 48.04
N LEU A 123 25.82 -9.40 48.17
CA LEU A 123 24.70 -9.33 47.24
C LEU A 123 23.75 -8.19 47.66
N GLU A 124 23.96 -7.03 47.06
CA GLU A 124 23.14 -5.84 47.25
C GLU A 124 22.31 -5.58 45.99
N LEU A 125 20.98 -5.54 46.13
CA LEU A 125 20.03 -5.14 45.09
C LEU A 125 19.32 -3.86 45.51
N THR A 126 18.78 -3.10 44.54
CA THR A 126 18.10 -1.83 44.82
C THR A 126 16.67 -1.81 44.30
N TYR A 127 15.79 -1.08 44.98
CA TYR A 127 14.44 -0.76 44.51
C TYR A 127 14.15 0.71 44.77
N LYS A 128 13.78 1.45 43.72
CA LYS A 128 13.64 2.90 43.70
C LYS A 128 14.90 3.60 44.22
N GLY A 129 16.07 3.08 43.86
CA GLY A 129 17.38 3.61 44.27
C GLY A 129 17.73 3.45 45.76
N GLN A 130 16.99 2.61 46.50
CA GLN A 130 17.28 2.25 47.90
C GLN A 130 17.65 0.76 47.99
N PRO A 131 18.51 0.35 48.95
CA PRO A 131 18.79 -1.07 49.18
C PRO A 131 17.50 -1.87 49.43
N ALA A 132 17.32 -2.94 48.67
CA ALA A 132 16.18 -3.83 48.77
C ALA A 132 16.50 -5.01 49.69
N GLU A 133 15.57 -5.31 50.59
CA GLU A 133 15.71 -6.41 51.55
C GLU A 133 14.88 -7.59 51.04
N ILE A 134 15.56 -8.61 50.51
CA ILE A 134 14.94 -9.79 49.89
C ILE A 134 15.18 -11.02 50.76
N THR A 135 14.14 -11.78 51.07
CA THR A 135 14.24 -13.03 51.83
C THR A 135 14.45 -14.24 50.92
N LEU A 136 14.98 -15.34 51.46
CA LEU A 136 15.12 -16.59 50.69
C LEU A 136 13.76 -17.14 50.23
N ARG A 137 12.69 -16.95 51.02
CA ARG A 137 11.31 -17.27 50.63
C ARG A 137 10.89 -16.55 49.35
N GLN A 138 11.25 -15.28 49.21
CA GLN A 138 10.91 -14.49 48.02
C GLN A 138 11.67 -14.97 46.78
N PHE A 139 12.93 -15.40 46.94
CA PHE A 139 13.65 -16.07 45.85
C PHE A 139 12.98 -17.39 45.46
N LEU A 140 12.66 -18.24 46.44
CA LEU A 140 12.04 -19.56 46.25
C LEU A 140 10.72 -19.49 45.47
N HIS A 141 9.88 -18.49 45.81
CA HIS A 141 8.54 -18.34 45.24
C HIS A 141 8.44 -17.35 44.06
N HIS A 142 9.57 -16.85 43.54
CA HIS A 142 9.58 -15.82 42.48
C HIS A 142 8.77 -14.56 42.85
N THR A 143 8.92 -14.09 44.10
CA THR A 143 8.36 -12.82 44.59
C THR A 143 9.47 -11.84 44.99
N SER A 144 10.69 -12.04 44.48
CA SER A 144 11.86 -11.19 44.76
C SER A 144 11.84 -9.82 44.07
N GLY A 145 11.03 -9.65 43.01
CA GLY A 145 11.05 -8.47 42.13
C GLY A 145 12.26 -8.42 41.18
N VAL A 146 13.06 -9.49 41.11
CA VAL A 146 14.17 -9.59 40.16
C VAL A 146 13.60 -9.65 38.74
N PRO A 147 14.05 -8.76 37.83
CA PRO A 147 13.56 -8.73 36.46
C PRO A 147 13.79 -10.04 35.70
N PHE A 148 12.80 -10.47 34.91
CA PHE A 148 12.93 -11.64 34.01
C PHE A 148 14.14 -11.54 33.07
N LYS A 149 14.45 -10.33 32.58
CA LYS A 149 15.52 -10.05 31.59
C LYS A 149 16.93 -10.47 32.06
N THR A 150 17.13 -10.69 33.35
CA THR A 150 18.40 -11.18 33.94
C THR A 150 18.86 -12.52 33.35
N ILE A 151 17.96 -13.33 32.80
CA ILE A 151 18.34 -14.56 32.07
C ILE A 151 19.26 -14.28 30.87
N GLY A 152 19.14 -13.11 30.24
CA GLY A 152 20.00 -12.69 29.14
C GLY A 152 21.42 -12.29 29.55
N GLU A 153 21.66 -12.13 30.85
CA GLU A 153 22.95 -11.70 31.42
C GLU A 153 23.76 -12.87 32.01
N ILE A 154 23.18 -14.08 32.01
CA ILE A 154 23.85 -15.29 32.52
C ILE A 154 25.09 -15.57 31.64
N PRO A 155 26.30 -15.60 32.22
CA PRO A 155 27.52 -15.80 31.46
C PRO A 155 27.59 -17.23 30.89
N VAL A 156 28.07 -17.33 29.65
CA VAL A 156 28.50 -18.61 29.08
C VAL A 156 29.77 -19.05 29.80
N ALA A 157 29.64 -20.04 30.67
CA ALA A 157 30.73 -20.54 31.51
C ALA A 157 30.47 -21.99 31.94
N ASP A 158 31.56 -22.75 32.07
CA ASP A 158 31.55 -24.15 32.50
C ASP A 158 32.57 -24.44 33.63
N ASP A 159 33.23 -23.40 34.14
CA ASP A 159 34.15 -23.51 35.28
C ASP A 159 33.43 -23.55 36.63
N GLU A 160 34.12 -23.99 37.69
CA GLU A 160 33.56 -24.10 39.05
C GLU A 160 33.07 -22.75 39.61
N GLY A 161 33.63 -21.63 39.14
CA GLY A 161 33.20 -20.28 39.53
C GLY A 161 31.99 -19.77 38.76
N ALA A 162 31.43 -20.54 37.82
CA ALA A 162 30.33 -20.09 36.96
C ALA A 162 29.09 -19.67 37.75
N LEU A 163 28.71 -20.41 38.79
CA LEU A 163 27.53 -20.11 39.62
C LEU A 163 27.65 -18.79 40.37
N GLU A 164 28.80 -18.55 41.01
CA GLU A 164 29.07 -17.27 41.68
C GLU A 164 29.12 -16.12 40.67
N LYS A 165 29.76 -16.31 39.51
CA LYS A 165 29.78 -15.31 38.43
C LYS A 165 28.37 -14.96 37.95
N THR A 166 27.48 -15.94 37.83
CA THR A 166 26.07 -15.71 37.50
C THR A 166 25.39 -14.87 38.58
N VAL A 167 25.48 -15.25 39.87
CA VAL A 167 24.82 -14.47 40.93
C VAL A 167 25.40 -13.06 41.06
N ARG A 168 26.69 -12.88 40.77
CA ARG A 168 27.34 -11.55 40.79
C ARG A 168 26.80 -10.58 39.73
N THR A 169 26.09 -11.04 38.70
CA THR A 169 25.44 -10.12 37.75
C THR A 169 24.30 -9.32 38.41
N LEU A 170 23.76 -9.79 39.54
CA LEU A 170 22.72 -9.11 40.30
C LEU A 170 23.23 -7.95 41.17
N VAL A 171 24.54 -7.80 41.35
CA VAL A 171 25.10 -6.77 42.24
C VAL A 171 24.78 -5.37 41.68
N GLY A 172 24.04 -4.58 42.47
CA GLY A 172 23.59 -3.25 42.08
C GLY A 172 22.43 -3.24 41.07
N LEU A 173 21.78 -4.38 40.85
CA LEU A 173 20.62 -4.47 39.97
C LEU A 173 19.40 -3.77 40.60
N GLU A 174 18.71 -2.97 39.80
CA GLU A 174 17.42 -2.37 40.16
C GLU A 174 16.29 -3.38 39.90
N LEU A 175 15.48 -3.64 40.93
CA LEU A 175 14.30 -4.50 40.87
C LEU A 175 13.16 -3.82 40.10
N ASP A 176 12.40 -4.59 39.31
CA ASP A 176 11.23 -4.06 38.59
C ASP A 176 10.07 -3.82 39.58
N ARG A 177 10.04 -4.54 40.71
CA ARG A 177 8.95 -4.53 41.71
C ARG A 177 9.46 -4.57 43.14
N GLN A 178 8.60 -4.18 44.07
CA GLN A 178 8.93 -4.31 45.48
C GLN A 178 8.94 -5.81 45.87
N PRO A 179 9.94 -6.32 46.59
CA PRO A 179 9.96 -7.70 47.05
C PRO A 179 8.69 -8.04 47.86
N GLY A 180 8.02 -9.13 47.50
CA GLY A 180 6.77 -9.61 48.11
C GLY A 180 5.50 -8.94 47.60
N GLU A 181 5.57 -8.05 46.60
CA GLU A 181 4.40 -7.36 46.06
C GLU A 181 3.60 -8.23 45.08
N GLN A 182 4.28 -8.94 44.18
CA GLN A 182 3.67 -9.75 43.14
C GLN A 182 4.59 -10.90 42.69
N TYR A 183 4.00 -11.90 42.03
CA TYR A 183 4.76 -12.93 41.34
C TYR A 183 5.44 -12.37 40.08
N GLU A 184 6.76 -12.60 39.98
CA GLU A 184 7.59 -12.24 38.84
C GLU A 184 8.68 -13.29 38.64
N TYR A 185 8.56 -14.07 37.57
CA TYR A 185 9.47 -15.17 37.28
C TYR A 185 10.86 -14.67 36.86
N ALA A 186 11.89 -15.09 37.58
CA ALA A 186 13.28 -14.87 37.22
C ALA A 186 14.11 -16.12 37.52
N THR A 187 14.69 -16.74 36.49
CA THR A 187 15.44 -18.00 36.63
C THR A 187 16.59 -17.89 37.65
N ILE A 188 17.24 -16.74 37.68
CA ILE A 188 18.41 -16.45 38.52
C ILE A 188 18.10 -16.49 40.01
N ASN A 189 16.83 -16.43 40.41
CA ASN A 189 16.43 -16.65 41.79
C ASN A 189 16.90 -18.02 42.31
N TYR A 190 16.85 -19.04 41.45
CA TYR A 190 17.28 -20.39 41.83
C TYR A 190 18.80 -20.54 41.78
N ASP A 191 19.51 -19.70 41.01
CA ASP A 191 20.97 -19.65 41.02
C ASP A 191 21.49 -19.03 42.32
N VAL A 192 20.81 -18.01 42.84
CA VAL A 192 21.07 -17.46 44.19
C VAL A 192 20.91 -18.55 45.25
N LEU A 193 19.81 -19.30 45.21
CA LEU A 193 19.57 -20.41 46.14
C LEU A 193 20.62 -21.52 45.99
N GLY A 194 21.01 -21.85 44.75
CA GLY A 194 22.09 -22.79 44.46
C GLY A 194 23.43 -22.36 45.05
N LEU A 195 23.77 -21.07 44.95
CA LEU A 195 25.01 -20.54 45.52
C LEU A 195 25.01 -20.58 47.06
N ILE A 196 23.84 -20.37 47.68
CA ILE A 196 23.69 -20.52 49.13
C ILE A 196 23.89 -21.98 49.54
N ILE A 197 23.32 -22.94 48.81
CA ILE A 197 23.56 -24.38 49.02
C ILE A 197 25.07 -24.68 48.93
N GLN A 198 25.75 -24.18 47.89
CA GLN A 198 27.20 -24.34 47.70
C GLN A 198 27.99 -23.77 48.90
N ASN A 199 27.66 -22.55 49.35
CA ASN A 199 28.36 -21.91 50.48
C ASN A 199 28.12 -22.63 51.82
N LEU A 200 26.89 -23.09 52.07
CA LEU A 200 26.53 -23.78 53.32
C LEU A 200 27.03 -25.22 53.39
N SER A 201 27.20 -25.89 52.24
CA SER A 201 27.68 -27.27 52.17
C SER A 201 29.21 -27.38 52.13
N GLY A 202 29.91 -26.35 51.65
CA GLY A 202 31.37 -26.36 51.49
C GLY A 202 31.89 -27.15 50.29
N GLY A 203 30.99 -27.71 49.46
CA GLY A 203 31.28 -28.35 48.17
C GLY A 203 30.49 -27.68 47.04
N THR A 204 30.58 -28.17 45.80
CA THR A 204 29.79 -27.57 44.70
C THR A 204 28.31 -27.89 44.85
N TYR A 205 27.45 -27.03 44.30
CA TYR A 205 26.00 -27.27 44.27
C TYR A 205 25.65 -28.64 43.65
N GLU A 206 26.32 -29.00 42.54
CA GLU A 206 26.06 -30.25 41.82
C GLU A 206 26.38 -31.47 42.69
N GLN A 207 27.49 -31.43 43.44
CA GLN A 207 27.86 -32.50 44.37
C GLN A 207 26.82 -32.63 45.50
N PHE A 208 26.39 -31.50 46.08
CA PHE A 208 25.39 -31.52 47.14
C PHE A 208 24.08 -32.16 46.66
N VAL A 209 23.55 -31.73 45.50
CA VAL A 209 22.29 -32.28 44.97
C VAL A 209 22.43 -33.77 44.63
N LYS A 210 23.57 -34.18 44.07
CA LYS A 210 23.83 -35.60 43.80
C LYS A 210 23.77 -36.45 45.08
N GLU A 211 24.55 -36.10 46.09
CA GLU A 211 24.69 -36.89 47.33
C GLU A 211 23.47 -36.79 48.25
N ARG A 212 22.80 -35.63 48.28
CA ARG A 212 21.74 -35.34 49.27
C ARG A 212 20.33 -35.45 48.72
N ILE A 213 20.15 -35.41 47.41
CA ILE A 213 18.84 -35.49 46.75
C ILE A 213 18.76 -36.69 45.81
N LEU A 214 19.65 -36.79 44.81
CA LEU A 214 19.53 -37.82 43.77
C LEU A 214 19.80 -39.24 44.29
N GLU A 215 20.89 -39.45 45.03
CA GLU A 215 21.27 -40.76 45.58
C GLU A 215 20.24 -41.31 46.59
N PRO A 216 19.77 -40.54 47.60
CA PRO A 216 18.72 -40.98 48.52
C PRO A 216 17.40 -41.34 47.83
N MET A 217 17.11 -40.69 46.71
CA MET A 217 15.92 -40.95 45.89
C MET A 217 16.14 -42.03 44.83
N SER A 218 17.36 -42.58 44.72
CA SER A 218 17.77 -43.59 43.74
C SER A 218 17.51 -43.15 42.29
N LEU A 219 17.80 -41.89 41.97
CA LEU A 219 17.76 -41.32 40.62
C LEU A 219 19.14 -41.47 39.95
N ALA A 220 19.50 -42.72 39.63
CA ALA A 220 20.86 -43.11 39.23
C ALA A 220 21.25 -42.68 37.81
N SER A 221 20.29 -42.33 36.95
CA SER A 221 20.50 -41.84 35.58
C SER A 221 20.15 -40.34 35.46
N THR A 222 20.35 -39.59 36.54
CA THR A 222 20.19 -38.14 36.58
C THR A 222 21.54 -37.50 36.83
N PHE A 223 21.94 -36.57 35.96
CA PHE A 223 23.27 -35.99 35.89
C PHE A 223 23.21 -34.47 35.95
N MET A 224 24.27 -33.85 36.45
CA MET A 224 24.38 -32.38 36.57
C MET A 224 25.29 -31.77 35.49
N PHE A 225 26.04 -32.60 34.77
CA PHE A 225 27.00 -32.18 33.75
C PHE A 225 26.76 -32.89 32.42
N ARG A 226 26.82 -32.13 31.31
CA ARG A 226 26.76 -32.70 29.96
C ARG A 226 27.89 -33.69 29.69
N GLY A 227 29.08 -33.43 30.24
CA GLY A 227 30.23 -34.32 30.09
C GLY A 227 29.97 -35.73 30.64
N GLU A 228 29.41 -35.82 31.84
CA GLU A 228 29.02 -37.11 32.44
C GLU A 228 27.88 -37.76 31.67
N ALA A 229 26.84 -36.99 31.33
CA ALA A 229 25.71 -37.49 30.56
C ALA A 229 26.11 -38.04 29.17
N ALA A 230 27.12 -37.45 28.53
CA ALA A 230 27.60 -37.85 27.21
C ALA A 230 28.26 -39.24 27.18
N GLU A 231 28.66 -39.79 28.33
CA GLU A 231 29.11 -41.19 28.45
C GLU A 231 27.95 -42.19 28.36
N HIS A 232 26.71 -41.70 28.45
CA HIS A 232 25.47 -42.44 28.34
C HIS A 232 24.69 -42.05 27.06
N GLN A 233 23.43 -42.48 26.94
CA GLN A 233 22.58 -42.18 25.77
C GLN A 233 22.03 -40.73 25.82
N PHE A 234 22.91 -39.73 25.83
CA PHE A 234 22.50 -38.32 25.79
C PHE A 234 22.06 -37.90 24.38
N SER A 235 20.82 -37.42 24.30
CA SER A 235 20.24 -37.01 23.02
C SER A 235 20.90 -35.75 22.47
N LYS A 236 20.98 -35.65 21.14
CA LYS A 236 21.40 -34.43 20.45
C LYS A 236 20.32 -33.37 20.56
N GLY A 237 20.72 -32.13 20.77
CA GLY A 237 19.83 -30.97 20.78
C GLY A 237 19.49 -30.48 19.36
N TYR A 238 18.26 -29.99 19.18
CA TYR A 238 17.80 -29.44 17.91
C TYR A 238 17.22 -28.03 18.08
N LYS A 239 17.22 -27.27 16.98
CA LYS A 239 16.63 -25.94 16.88
C LYS A 239 15.98 -25.75 15.52
N VAL A 240 14.98 -24.88 15.45
CA VAL A 240 14.29 -24.55 14.20
C VAL A 240 15.19 -23.66 13.33
N LYS A 241 15.28 -23.99 12.03
CA LYS A 241 16.07 -23.30 11.02
C LYS A 241 15.48 -23.52 9.62
N MET A 242 15.04 -22.46 8.95
CA MET A 242 14.56 -22.48 7.56
C MET A 242 13.46 -23.53 7.31
N LEU A 243 12.39 -23.45 8.10
CA LEU A 243 11.19 -24.28 8.08
C LEU A 243 11.43 -25.75 8.48
N ARG A 244 12.61 -26.07 9.02
CA ARG A 244 13.01 -27.42 9.42
C ARG A 244 13.70 -27.40 10.78
N THR A 245 13.83 -28.57 11.39
CA THR A 245 14.67 -28.76 12.57
C THR A 245 16.07 -29.17 12.13
N ALA A 246 17.09 -28.58 12.76
CA ALA A 246 18.50 -28.88 12.53
C ALA A 246 19.20 -29.10 13.87
N GLU A 247 20.24 -29.94 13.88
CA GLU A 247 21.10 -30.13 15.05
C GLU A 247 21.67 -28.77 15.47
N TYR A 248 21.66 -28.51 16.77
CA TYR A 248 22.19 -27.29 17.37
C TYR A 248 22.86 -27.65 18.68
N ASP A 249 24.07 -27.15 18.89
CA ASP A 249 24.79 -27.31 20.15
C ASP A 249 24.79 -25.97 20.88
N ALA A 250 23.91 -25.82 21.86
CA ALA A 250 23.78 -24.57 22.60
C ALA A 250 24.96 -24.37 23.56
N PRO A 251 25.35 -23.11 23.83
CA PRO A 251 26.38 -22.81 24.83
C PRO A 251 26.06 -23.39 26.21
N MET A 252 27.10 -23.65 26.99
CA MET A 252 26.96 -24.15 28.37
C MET A 252 26.83 -23.00 29.35
N TYR A 253 25.83 -23.12 30.23
CA TYR A 253 25.52 -22.14 31.29
C TYR A 253 25.54 -22.84 32.64
N ARG A 254 26.71 -23.37 33.05
CA ARG A 254 26.85 -24.14 34.30
C ARG A 254 26.39 -23.35 35.53
N GLY A 255 26.55 -22.03 35.51
CA GLY A 255 26.06 -21.18 36.59
C GLY A 255 24.53 -21.14 36.73
N ASN A 256 23.77 -21.66 35.76
CA ASN A 256 22.31 -21.78 35.80
C ASN A 256 21.86 -23.25 36.00
N THR A 257 22.77 -24.17 36.33
CA THR A 257 22.41 -25.56 36.65
C THR A 257 21.35 -25.69 37.74
N PRO A 258 21.39 -24.92 38.85
CA PRO A 258 20.34 -24.96 39.88
C PRO A 258 18.94 -24.67 39.35
N ALA A 259 18.87 -23.85 38.32
CA ALA A 259 17.61 -23.39 37.76
C ALA A 259 17.18 -24.18 36.52
N GLY A 260 18.07 -24.87 35.78
CA GLY A 260 17.68 -25.36 34.45
C GLY A 260 18.48 -26.46 33.77
N TYR A 261 19.62 -26.93 34.29
CA TYR A 261 20.50 -27.83 33.51
C TYR A 261 20.68 -29.23 34.10
N ILE A 262 19.76 -29.69 34.94
CA ILE A 262 19.71 -31.12 35.31
C ILE A 262 19.35 -31.94 34.08
N ILE A 263 20.02 -33.08 33.90
CA ILE A 263 19.85 -34.00 32.79
C ILE A 263 19.28 -35.30 33.33
N SER A 264 18.22 -35.84 32.73
CA SER A 264 17.60 -37.08 33.20
C SER A 264 16.89 -37.81 32.06
N ASN A 265 16.38 -39.01 32.34
CA ASN A 265 15.64 -39.85 31.40
C ASN A 265 14.24 -40.18 31.92
N ALA A 266 13.42 -40.83 31.10
CA ALA A 266 12.04 -41.13 31.48
C ALA A 266 11.95 -42.14 32.63
N THR A 267 12.93 -43.04 32.80
CA THR A 267 12.95 -44.03 33.88
C THR A 267 13.10 -43.38 35.25
N ASP A 268 14.07 -42.50 35.41
CA ASP A 268 14.26 -41.74 36.64
C ASP A 268 13.10 -40.77 36.87
N MET A 269 12.58 -40.14 35.81
CA MET A 269 11.44 -39.23 35.95
C MET A 269 10.13 -39.94 36.30
N ALA A 270 9.96 -41.22 35.91
CA ALA A 270 8.86 -42.05 36.41
C ALA A 270 8.92 -42.21 37.94
N ARG A 271 10.13 -42.49 38.46
CA ARG A 271 10.38 -42.62 39.89
C ARG A 271 10.19 -41.28 40.60
N TRP A 272 10.71 -40.20 40.04
CA TRP A 272 10.53 -38.84 40.56
C TRP A 272 9.04 -38.47 40.66
N LEU A 273 8.22 -38.76 39.64
CA LEU A 273 6.77 -38.55 39.71
C LEU A 273 6.11 -39.36 40.82
N LYS A 274 6.46 -40.65 40.97
CA LYS A 274 5.94 -41.49 42.07
C LYS A 274 6.32 -40.96 43.45
N ILE A 275 7.53 -40.42 43.59
CA ILE A 275 7.98 -39.72 44.80
C ILE A 275 7.13 -38.48 45.05
N GLN A 276 6.91 -37.64 44.02
CA GLN A 276 6.08 -36.43 44.12
C GLN A 276 4.60 -36.75 44.43
N LEU A 277 4.09 -37.90 44.00
CA LEU A 277 2.73 -38.36 44.33
C LEU A 277 2.61 -38.93 45.76
N GLY A 278 3.72 -39.12 46.48
CA GLY A 278 3.72 -39.72 47.82
C GLY A 278 3.44 -41.22 47.84
N VAL A 279 3.50 -41.90 46.69
CA VAL A 279 3.19 -43.34 46.54
C VAL A 279 4.44 -44.22 46.57
N GLU A 280 5.63 -43.65 46.40
CA GLU A 280 6.90 -44.39 46.54
C GLU A 280 7.52 -44.13 47.91
N SER A 281 7.80 -45.20 48.66
CA SER A 281 8.37 -45.09 50.00
C SER A 281 9.80 -44.55 49.95
N ILE A 282 10.00 -43.36 50.50
CA ILE A 282 11.31 -42.74 50.73
C ILE A 282 11.57 -42.62 52.23
N SER A 283 12.84 -42.58 52.64
CA SER A 283 13.20 -42.40 54.05
C SER A 283 12.71 -41.04 54.57
N GLN A 284 12.13 -41.00 55.77
CA GLN A 284 11.92 -39.75 56.50
C GLN A 284 13.27 -39.04 56.70
N PRO A 285 13.38 -37.70 56.52
CA PRO A 285 12.31 -36.68 56.56
C PRO A 285 11.74 -36.23 55.19
N PHE A 286 12.05 -36.90 54.06
CA PHE A 286 11.70 -36.37 52.73
C PHE A 286 10.20 -36.27 52.46
N ALA A 287 9.36 -37.07 53.11
CA ALA A 287 7.91 -37.02 52.89
C ALA A 287 7.32 -35.66 53.30
N GLU A 288 7.70 -35.15 54.48
CA GLU A 288 7.24 -33.84 54.97
C GLU A 288 7.80 -32.69 54.11
N LEU A 289 9.03 -32.82 53.62
CA LEU A 289 9.65 -31.84 52.73
C LEU A 289 8.94 -31.76 51.37
N LEU A 290 8.46 -32.90 50.84
CA LEU A 290 7.72 -32.93 49.58
C LEU A 290 6.34 -32.27 49.71
N GLU A 291 5.60 -32.56 50.77
CA GLU A 291 4.34 -31.87 51.07
C GLU A 291 4.57 -30.35 51.15
N LYS A 292 5.62 -29.93 51.87
CA LYS A 292 6.00 -28.52 51.96
C LYS A 292 6.39 -27.92 50.60
N SER A 293 7.00 -28.70 49.71
CA SER A 293 7.40 -28.24 48.37
C SER A 293 6.22 -27.91 47.46
N HIS A 294 5.04 -28.50 47.72
CA HIS A 294 3.81 -28.26 46.97
C HIS A 294 2.98 -27.11 47.51
N LEU A 295 3.35 -26.52 48.66
CA LEU A 295 2.62 -25.40 49.23
C LEU A 295 2.97 -24.10 48.47
N PRO A 296 2.02 -23.48 47.76
CA PRO A 296 2.31 -22.27 47.01
C PRO A 296 2.30 -21.03 47.90
N ASP A 297 3.02 -19.99 47.47
CA ASP A 297 2.91 -18.67 48.05
C ASP A 297 1.55 -18.04 47.71
N ARG A 298 0.76 -17.78 48.76
CA ARG A 298 -0.55 -17.12 48.65
C ARG A 298 -0.54 -15.72 49.24
N THR A 299 0.64 -15.17 49.57
CA THR A 299 0.77 -13.80 50.05
C THR A 299 0.65 -12.78 48.92
N VAL A 300 0.84 -13.21 47.67
CA VAL A 300 0.68 -12.41 46.45
C VAL A 300 -0.47 -12.94 45.58
N PRO A 301 -1.07 -12.12 44.70
CA PRO A 301 -2.05 -12.59 43.72
C PRO A 301 -1.48 -13.69 42.80
N PRO A 302 -2.31 -14.64 42.33
CA PRO A 302 -1.87 -15.64 41.37
C PRO A 302 -1.43 -15.01 40.05
N GLY A 303 -0.61 -15.75 39.29
CA GLY A 303 -0.21 -15.38 37.94
C GLY A 303 -1.39 -15.31 36.98
N GLY A 304 -1.15 -14.79 35.77
CA GLY A 304 -2.19 -14.61 34.74
C GLY A 304 -2.86 -15.90 34.25
N ASP A 305 -2.26 -17.07 34.52
CA ASP A 305 -2.84 -18.39 34.25
C ASP A 305 -3.63 -18.97 35.44
N GLY A 306 -3.74 -18.23 36.54
CA GLY A 306 -4.45 -18.64 37.75
C GLY A 306 -3.65 -19.53 38.69
N SER A 307 -2.34 -19.72 38.44
CA SER A 307 -1.45 -20.49 39.32
C SER A 307 -0.75 -19.61 40.36
N SER A 308 -0.43 -20.19 41.53
CA SER A 308 0.56 -19.63 42.45
C SER A 308 1.81 -20.50 42.45
N TYR A 309 2.97 -19.88 42.67
CA TYR A 309 4.24 -20.59 42.63
C TYR A 309 4.62 -21.15 44.01
N ALA A 310 5.06 -22.40 44.04
CA ALA A 310 5.54 -23.14 45.20
C ALA A 310 7.06 -23.36 45.12
N ALA A 311 7.59 -24.39 45.77
CA ALA A 311 9.01 -24.69 45.76
C ALA A 311 9.41 -25.45 44.48
N GLY A 312 9.45 -24.73 43.35
CA GLY A 312 9.81 -25.26 42.03
C GLY A 312 8.62 -25.77 41.22
N TRP A 313 7.39 -25.44 41.61
CA TRP A 313 6.15 -25.89 40.98
C TRP A 313 5.14 -24.75 40.83
N SER A 314 4.33 -24.80 39.77
CA SER A 314 3.11 -24.00 39.64
C SER A 314 1.93 -24.81 40.18
N VAL A 315 1.13 -24.20 41.05
CA VAL A 315 -0.04 -24.83 41.68
C VAL A 315 -1.31 -24.10 41.25
N TYR A 316 -2.19 -24.78 40.51
CA TYR A 316 -3.39 -24.17 39.93
C TYR A 316 -4.53 -24.05 40.95
N GLN A 317 -5.20 -22.89 40.94
CA GLN A 317 -6.26 -22.56 41.90
C GLN A 317 -7.69 -22.81 41.36
N ASP A 318 -7.83 -23.62 40.32
CA ASP A 318 -9.12 -23.95 39.68
C ASP A 318 -9.89 -25.08 40.39
N GLY A 319 -9.40 -25.53 41.55
CA GLY A 319 -9.96 -26.61 42.35
C GLY A 319 -9.59 -28.01 41.86
N THR A 320 -8.68 -28.14 40.88
CA THR A 320 -8.25 -29.44 40.36
C THR A 320 -7.18 -30.14 41.18
N GLY A 321 -6.42 -29.40 42.01
CA GLY A 321 -5.23 -29.92 42.67
C GLY A 321 -4.06 -30.18 41.70
N GLU A 322 -4.10 -29.58 40.50
CA GLU A 322 -3.04 -29.73 39.50
C GLU A 322 -1.78 -28.95 39.88
N ILE A 323 -0.66 -29.66 39.80
CA ILE A 323 0.68 -29.14 40.00
C ILE A 323 1.47 -29.40 38.72
N SER A 324 2.13 -28.37 38.20
CA SER A 324 2.93 -28.52 36.97
C SER A 324 4.19 -27.65 36.97
N HIS A 325 5.11 -27.96 36.06
CA HIS A 325 6.18 -27.05 35.71
C HIS A 325 6.65 -27.29 34.27
N ALA A 326 6.91 -26.21 33.54
CA ALA A 326 7.46 -26.24 32.20
C ALA A 326 8.96 -25.96 32.23
N GLY A 327 9.74 -26.88 31.65
CA GLY A 327 11.16 -26.73 31.44
C GLY A 327 11.51 -26.40 30.00
N GLY A 328 12.38 -25.42 29.79
CA GLY A 328 12.91 -25.08 28.47
C GLY A 328 14.36 -24.63 28.55
N ASN A 329 15.18 -25.18 27.66
CA ASN A 329 16.53 -24.74 27.34
C ASN A 329 16.59 -24.49 25.82
N PRO A 330 17.65 -23.89 25.26
CA PRO A 330 17.72 -23.63 23.82
C PRO A 330 17.53 -24.88 22.94
N ASN A 331 17.94 -26.04 23.46
CA ASN A 331 17.89 -27.32 22.75
C ASN A 331 16.79 -28.27 23.19
N TYR A 332 16.26 -28.13 24.40
CA TYR A 332 15.42 -29.14 25.03
C TYR A 332 14.19 -28.50 25.64
N SER A 333 13.13 -29.29 25.78
CA SER A 333 12.00 -28.91 26.63
C SER A 333 11.54 -30.11 27.44
N SER A 334 11.00 -29.83 28.62
CA SER A 334 10.30 -30.81 29.42
C SER A 334 9.03 -30.22 30.00
N TYR A 335 8.10 -31.09 30.39
CA TYR A 335 6.93 -30.67 31.12
C TYR A 335 6.50 -31.76 32.07
N PHE A 336 6.21 -31.37 33.30
CA PHE A 336 5.75 -32.26 34.37
C PHE A 336 4.39 -31.76 34.82
N VAL A 337 3.42 -32.66 34.93
CA VAL A 337 2.12 -32.37 35.51
C VAL A 337 1.64 -33.56 36.33
N PHE A 338 1.17 -33.30 37.53
CA PHE A 338 0.70 -34.36 38.42
C PHE A 338 -0.39 -33.83 39.35
N ARG A 339 -1.19 -34.77 39.83
CA ARG A 339 -2.34 -34.53 40.70
C ARG A 339 -2.24 -35.51 41.87
N PRO A 340 -1.62 -35.11 43.00
CA PRO A 340 -1.39 -36.00 44.15
C PRO A 340 -2.68 -36.67 44.65
N GLU A 341 -3.79 -35.93 44.73
CA GLU A 341 -5.08 -36.46 45.18
C GLU A 341 -5.64 -37.56 44.27
N ASP A 342 -5.36 -37.49 42.96
CA ASP A 342 -5.80 -38.50 41.98
C ASP A 342 -4.77 -39.62 41.77
N GLY A 343 -3.55 -39.47 42.32
CA GLY A 343 -2.46 -40.42 42.16
C GLY A 343 -1.88 -40.49 40.74
N VAL A 344 -2.09 -39.47 39.89
CA VAL A 344 -1.67 -39.49 38.47
C VAL A 344 -0.58 -38.46 38.21
N GLY A 345 0.46 -38.86 37.46
CA GLY A 345 1.55 -37.98 37.02
C GLY A 345 1.96 -38.24 35.58
N VAL A 346 2.35 -37.19 34.86
CA VAL A 346 2.81 -37.24 33.47
C VAL A 346 4.07 -36.40 33.34
N ALA A 347 5.08 -36.94 32.65
CA ALA A 347 6.23 -36.16 32.22
C ALA A 347 6.55 -36.40 30.75
N VAL A 348 6.94 -35.33 30.06
CA VAL A 348 7.35 -35.34 28.66
C VAL A 348 8.72 -34.68 28.57
N LEU A 349 9.68 -35.35 27.94
CA LEU A 349 11.04 -34.87 27.71
C LEU A 349 11.29 -34.81 26.19
N ALA A 350 11.88 -33.73 25.69
CA ALA A 350 12.05 -33.52 24.24
C ALA A 350 13.39 -32.87 23.91
N ASN A 351 14.00 -33.28 22.79
CA ASN A 351 15.25 -32.72 22.25
C ASN A 351 15.04 -31.52 21.29
N LEU A 352 13.96 -30.78 21.50
CA LEU A 352 13.69 -29.50 20.87
C LEU A 352 12.97 -28.63 21.88
N ASN A 353 13.34 -27.36 21.97
CA ASN A 353 12.55 -26.39 22.72
C ASN A 353 11.20 -26.15 22.01
N SER A 354 10.11 -26.68 22.55
CA SER A 354 8.79 -26.54 21.95
C SER A 354 7.70 -26.57 23.02
N PRO A 355 6.67 -25.71 22.94
CA PRO A 355 5.53 -25.74 23.87
C PRO A 355 4.69 -27.02 23.77
N TYR A 356 4.91 -27.82 22.71
CA TYR A 356 4.22 -29.09 22.51
C TYR A 356 4.51 -30.12 23.60
N SER A 357 5.63 -30.04 24.31
CA SER A 357 5.87 -30.90 25.49
C SER A 357 4.78 -30.71 26.54
N GLY A 358 4.42 -29.46 26.83
CA GLY A 358 3.30 -29.12 27.71
C GLY A 358 1.94 -29.45 27.12
N THR A 359 1.69 -29.17 25.83
CA THR A 359 0.43 -29.57 25.17
C THR A 359 0.19 -31.08 25.26
N ILE A 360 1.25 -31.88 25.07
CA ILE A 360 1.17 -33.34 25.13
C ILE A 360 0.92 -33.79 26.58
N ALA A 361 1.73 -33.34 27.54
CA ALA A 361 1.56 -33.70 28.94
C ALA A 361 0.17 -33.31 29.48
N GLN A 362 -0.26 -32.07 29.25
CA GLN A 362 -1.57 -31.59 29.70
C GLN A 362 -2.71 -32.30 28.96
N GLY A 363 -2.56 -32.61 27.68
CA GLY A 363 -3.55 -33.38 26.94
C GLY A 363 -3.70 -34.80 27.44
N ILE A 364 -2.61 -35.45 27.80
CA ILE A 364 -2.65 -36.75 28.48
C ILE A 364 -3.36 -36.61 29.82
N MET A 365 -2.99 -35.63 30.66
CA MET A 365 -3.64 -35.41 31.96
C MET A 365 -5.15 -35.20 31.80
N ASN A 366 -5.56 -34.35 30.85
CA ASN A 366 -6.97 -34.10 30.55
C ASN A 366 -7.71 -35.37 30.11
N LEU A 367 -7.12 -36.19 29.22
CA LEU A 367 -7.73 -37.47 28.81
C LEU A 367 -7.90 -38.43 29.98
N ILE A 368 -6.94 -38.48 30.91
CA ILE A 368 -7.02 -39.32 32.11
C ILE A 368 -8.19 -38.88 32.98
N VAL A 369 -8.31 -37.58 33.28
CA VAL A 369 -9.38 -37.02 34.12
C VAL A 369 -10.71 -36.77 33.39
N GLY A 370 -10.83 -37.18 32.13
CA GLY A 370 -12.08 -37.08 31.34
C GLY A 370 -12.44 -35.66 30.89
N LYS A 371 -11.44 -34.77 30.75
CA LYS A 371 -11.56 -33.44 30.15
C LYS A 371 -11.15 -33.46 28.68
N GLU A 372 -11.58 -32.45 27.93
CA GLU A 372 -11.15 -32.27 26.54
C GLU A 372 -9.64 -31.97 26.45
N THR A 373 -9.00 -32.51 25.42
CA THR A 373 -7.58 -32.22 25.15
C THR A 373 -7.38 -30.76 24.80
N PRO A 374 -6.31 -30.10 25.29
CA PRO A 374 -6.03 -28.72 24.95
C PRO A 374 -5.72 -28.58 23.46
N ASP A 375 -6.11 -27.44 22.89
CA ASP A 375 -5.74 -27.11 21.52
C ASP A 375 -4.21 -27.02 21.35
N PRO A 376 -3.69 -27.38 20.17
CA PRO A 376 -2.27 -27.19 19.87
C PRO A 376 -1.86 -25.73 20.04
N VAL A 377 -0.92 -25.47 20.96
CA VAL A 377 -0.38 -24.13 21.18
C VAL A 377 0.50 -23.73 19.99
N SER A 378 0.41 -22.47 19.56
CA SER A 378 1.29 -21.94 18.52
C SER A 378 2.74 -21.92 19.01
N ASP A 379 3.63 -22.55 18.26
CA ASP A 379 5.07 -22.53 18.54
C ASP A 379 5.67 -21.19 18.07
N GLN A 380 6.05 -20.34 19.03
CA GLN A 380 6.56 -18.99 18.77
C GLN A 380 7.83 -19.01 17.92
N TYR A 381 8.76 -19.93 18.18
CA TYR A 381 10.02 -20.02 17.44
C TYR A 381 9.78 -20.48 16.00
N LYS A 382 8.89 -21.44 15.77
CA LYS A 382 8.46 -21.78 14.40
C LYS A 382 7.75 -20.62 13.73
N GLY A 383 6.92 -19.87 14.45
CA GLY A 383 6.25 -18.66 13.93
C GLY A 383 7.26 -17.61 13.46
N ILE A 384 8.28 -17.34 14.27
CA ILE A 384 9.38 -16.41 13.95
C ILE A 384 10.14 -16.91 12.72
N ASP A 385 10.50 -18.20 12.66
CA ASP A 385 11.22 -18.77 11.52
C ASP A 385 10.40 -18.73 10.22
N ASN A 386 9.11 -19.05 10.28
CA ASN A 386 8.20 -18.96 9.15
C ASN A 386 8.12 -17.53 8.61
N MET A 387 7.94 -16.55 9.51
CA MET A 387 7.89 -15.14 9.17
C MET A 387 9.21 -14.65 8.58
N ALA A 388 10.34 -14.95 9.22
CA ALA A 388 11.66 -14.54 8.77
C ALA A 388 12.01 -15.15 7.42
N THR A 389 11.69 -16.44 7.21
CA THR A 389 11.87 -17.11 5.92
C THR A 389 11.00 -16.49 4.82
N PHE A 390 9.75 -16.15 5.12
CA PHE A 390 8.88 -15.44 4.19
C PHE A 390 9.45 -14.06 3.81
N ILE A 391 9.93 -13.30 4.81
CA ILE A 391 10.59 -12.00 4.58
C ILE A 391 11.81 -12.17 3.66
N LEU A 392 12.65 -13.17 3.89
CA LEU A 392 13.79 -13.48 3.02
C LEU A 392 13.36 -13.82 1.60
N PHE A 393 12.34 -14.67 1.43
CA PHE A 393 11.80 -15.06 0.13
C PHE A 393 11.28 -13.85 -0.67
N VAL A 394 10.69 -12.86 0.00
CA VAL A 394 10.22 -11.63 -0.64
C VAL A 394 11.36 -10.64 -0.92
N LEU A 395 12.26 -10.44 0.04
CA LEU A 395 13.29 -9.40 -0.05
C LEU A 395 14.46 -9.75 -0.97
N ILE A 396 14.85 -11.03 -1.08
CA ILE A 396 15.96 -11.44 -1.95
C ILE A 396 15.70 -11.05 -3.43
N PRO A 397 14.55 -11.41 -4.05
CA PRO A 397 14.23 -10.98 -5.41
C PRO A 397 14.15 -9.45 -5.55
N VAL A 398 13.59 -8.77 -4.55
CA VAL A 398 13.49 -7.30 -4.55
C VAL A 398 14.88 -6.66 -4.55
N ALA A 399 15.80 -7.13 -3.70
CA ALA A 399 17.16 -6.62 -3.64
C ALA A 399 17.92 -6.87 -4.94
N LEU A 400 17.80 -8.06 -5.54
CA LEU A 400 18.40 -8.37 -6.84
C LEU A 400 17.85 -7.46 -7.95
N LEU A 401 16.54 -7.21 -7.94
CA LEU A 401 15.90 -6.30 -8.90
C LEU A 401 16.35 -4.85 -8.70
N VAL A 402 16.48 -4.38 -7.46
CA VAL A 402 17.02 -3.06 -7.11
C VAL A 402 18.48 -2.93 -7.56
N LEU A 403 19.31 -3.95 -7.31
CA LEU A 403 20.70 -4.01 -7.76
C LEU A 403 20.79 -3.91 -9.29
N TRP A 404 20.00 -4.71 -9.99
CA TRP A 404 19.93 -4.67 -11.46
C TRP A 404 19.51 -3.28 -11.95
N LYS A 405 18.46 -2.69 -11.38
CA LYS A 405 18.01 -1.33 -11.74
C LYS A 405 19.07 -0.28 -11.45
N THR A 406 19.77 -0.37 -10.32
CA THR A 406 20.90 0.52 -9.99
C THR A 406 21.99 0.40 -11.05
N GLY A 407 22.39 -0.82 -11.40
CA GLY A 407 23.34 -1.08 -12.48
C GLY A 407 22.90 -0.48 -13.82
N THR A 408 21.62 -0.57 -14.18
CA THR A 408 21.11 0.07 -15.42
C THR A 408 21.19 1.59 -15.39
N VAL A 409 20.91 2.22 -14.25
CA VAL A 409 21.01 3.69 -14.10
C VAL A 409 22.47 4.13 -14.19
N VAL A 410 23.38 3.41 -13.54
CA VAL A 410 24.83 3.67 -13.61
C VAL A 410 25.33 3.51 -15.04
N ALA A 411 24.98 2.41 -15.72
CA ALA A 411 25.36 2.19 -17.12
C ALA A 411 24.80 3.29 -18.06
N GLN A 412 23.58 3.75 -17.82
CA GLN A 412 22.97 4.85 -18.58
C GLN A 412 23.66 6.20 -18.35
N ALA A 413 24.12 6.47 -17.13
CA ALA A 413 24.89 7.66 -16.81
C ALA A 413 26.27 7.63 -17.48
N VAL A 414 26.97 6.48 -17.44
CA VAL A 414 28.26 6.28 -18.13
C VAL A 414 28.13 6.43 -19.64
N ARG A 415 27.02 5.95 -20.23
CA ARG A 415 26.71 6.12 -21.67
C ARG A 415 26.24 7.54 -22.06
N GLY A 416 26.19 8.48 -21.12
CA GLY A 416 25.78 9.87 -21.37
C GLY A 416 24.29 10.09 -21.61
N THR A 417 23.47 9.04 -21.52
CA THR A 417 22.00 9.12 -21.72
C THR A 417 21.26 9.76 -20.54
N ARG A 418 21.88 9.76 -19.35
CA ARG A 418 21.44 10.53 -18.18
C ARG A 418 22.53 11.53 -17.84
N ARG A 419 22.17 12.81 -17.66
CA ARG A 419 23.11 13.86 -17.27
C ARG A 419 22.86 14.28 -15.84
N PHE A 420 23.95 14.64 -15.16
CA PHE A 420 23.85 15.16 -13.80
C PHE A 420 23.07 16.50 -13.81
N GLN A 421 22.00 16.57 -13.02
CA GLN A 421 21.23 17.80 -12.82
C GLN A 421 21.13 18.07 -11.31
N GLY A 422 21.95 19.00 -10.82
CA GLY A 422 21.92 19.42 -9.42
C GLY A 422 23.16 20.23 -9.01
N LYS A 423 23.10 20.86 -7.84
CA LYS A 423 24.29 21.42 -7.20
C LYS A 423 24.98 20.28 -6.41
N PRO A 424 26.32 20.17 -6.38
CA PRO A 424 27.00 19.12 -5.61
C PRO A 424 26.57 19.11 -4.14
N MET A 425 26.31 20.29 -3.56
CA MET A 425 25.82 20.43 -2.19
C MET A 425 24.48 19.72 -1.93
N SER A 426 23.55 19.68 -2.90
CA SER A 426 22.27 18.99 -2.71
C SER A 426 22.41 17.47 -2.75
N ALA A 427 23.43 16.94 -3.43
CA ALA A 427 23.76 15.52 -3.41
C ALA A 427 24.32 15.11 -2.05
N VAL A 428 25.22 15.92 -1.48
CA VAL A 428 25.77 15.69 -0.12
C VAL A 428 24.64 15.69 0.92
N LEU A 429 23.74 16.68 0.87
CA LEU A 429 22.62 16.73 1.80
C LEU A 429 21.71 15.49 1.70
N ARG A 430 21.43 15.02 0.47
CA ARG A 430 20.65 13.78 0.27
C ARG A 430 21.35 12.56 0.84
N LEU A 431 22.66 12.45 0.64
CA LEU A 431 23.46 11.34 1.20
C LEU A 431 23.42 11.36 2.73
N LEU A 432 23.59 12.53 3.35
CA LEU A 432 23.51 12.69 4.81
C LEU A 432 22.12 12.32 5.33
N THR A 433 21.04 12.75 4.67
CA THR A 433 19.67 12.37 5.07
C THR A 433 19.42 10.88 4.92
N LEU A 434 19.96 10.24 3.88
CA LEU A 434 19.86 8.81 3.68
C LEU A 434 20.66 8.04 4.75
N ALA A 435 21.88 8.48 5.05
CA ALA A 435 22.70 7.89 6.10
C ALA A 435 22.06 8.02 7.48
N ALA A 436 21.48 9.18 7.79
CA ALA A 436 20.72 9.39 9.03
C ALA A 436 19.50 8.46 9.12
N PHE A 437 18.73 8.32 8.03
CA PHE A 437 17.59 7.41 7.99
C PHE A 437 18.02 5.93 8.18
N ILE A 438 19.09 5.50 7.49
CA ILE A 438 19.64 4.15 7.65
C ILE A 438 20.14 3.94 9.08
N GLY A 439 20.79 4.94 9.69
CA GLY A 439 21.27 4.87 11.07
C GLY A 439 20.13 4.69 12.08
N VAL A 440 19.05 5.47 11.95
CA VAL A 440 17.84 5.31 12.79
C VAL A 440 17.21 3.94 12.56
N MET A 441 17.08 3.50 11.31
CA MET A 441 16.50 2.19 11.02
C MET A 441 17.36 1.05 11.57
N ALA A 442 18.69 1.11 11.42
CA ALA A 442 19.61 0.12 11.98
C ALA A 442 19.53 0.08 13.51
N TYR A 443 19.40 1.24 14.16
CA TYR A 443 19.16 1.31 15.61
C TYR A 443 17.81 0.69 15.99
N CYS A 444 16.72 0.99 15.27
CA CYS A 444 15.44 0.30 15.48
C CYS A 444 15.56 -1.21 15.24
N LEU A 445 16.27 -1.67 14.21
CA LEU A 445 16.46 -3.11 14.01
C LEU A 445 17.30 -3.74 15.13
N TYR A 446 18.30 -3.03 15.64
CA TYR A 446 19.10 -3.46 16.79
C TYR A 446 18.28 -3.57 18.08
N ARG A 447 17.27 -2.73 18.29
CA ARG A 447 16.40 -2.77 19.48
C ARG A 447 15.23 -3.76 19.37
N ILE A 448 15.18 -4.61 18.34
CA ILE A 448 14.13 -5.63 18.17
C ILE A 448 13.99 -6.54 19.40
N PRO A 449 15.09 -7.04 19.99
CA PRO A 449 15.03 -7.89 21.18
C PRO A 449 14.24 -7.26 22.35
N ASP A 450 14.39 -5.96 22.58
CA ASP A 450 13.66 -5.27 23.65
C ASP A 450 12.15 -5.40 23.56
N ILE A 451 11.62 -5.38 22.34
CA ILE A 451 10.18 -5.45 22.10
C ILE A 451 9.74 -6.90 21.93
N MET A 452 10.39 -7.65 21.05
CA MET A 452 9.92 -9.00 20.69
C MET A 452 10.30 -10.07 21.72
N PHE A 453 11.27 -9.80 22.58
CA PHE A 453 11.83 -10.73 23.57
C PHE A 453 11.95 -10.09 24.96
N TRP A 454 10.98 -9.27 25.37
CA TRP A 454 10.84 -8.75 26.75
C TRP A 454 12.11 -8.12 27.36
N GLY A 455 12.84 -7.30 26.59
CA GLY A 455 14.04 -6.61 27.10
C GLY A 455 15.35 -7.42 27.01
N LEU A 456 15.32 -8.62 26.44
CA LEU A 456 16.52 -9.46 26.27
C LEU A 456 17.48 -8.90 25.22
N ASN A 457 18.75 -9.30 25.27
CA ASN A 457 19.78 -8.86 24.33
C ASN A 457 19.89 -9.77 23.09
N TRP A 458 20.70 -9.36 22.10
CA TRP A 458 20.92 -10.18 20.91
C TRP A 458 21.64 -11.49 21.20
N ASP A 459 22.53 -11.56 22.19
CA ASP A 459 23.25 -12.78 22.53
C ASP A 459 22.27 -13.88 22.95
N PHE A 460 21.27 -13.54 23.78
CA PHE A 460 20.16 -14.42 24.12
C PHE A 460 19.35 -14.83 22.87
N VAL A 461 18.96 -13.86 22.04
CA VAL A 461 18.14 -14.11 20.85
C VAL A 461 18.85 -15.04 19.87
N LEU A 462 20.16 -14.90 19.67
CA LEU A 462 20.94 -15.76 18.78
C LEU A 462 21.01 -17.21 19.30
N VAL A 463 21.01 -17.40 20.62
CA VAL A 463 21.01 -18.74 21.23
C VAL A 463 19.62 -19.37 21.17
N TRP A 464 18.56 -18.63 21.53
CA TRP A 464 17.21 -19.18 21.67
C TRP A 464 16.38 -19.12 20.39
N ALA A 465 16.38 -18.01 19.66
CA ALA A 465 15.55 -17.80 18.47
C ALA A 465 16.22 -18.32 17.18
N PRO A 466 15.45 -18.71 16.16
CA PRO A 466 15.99 -19.19 14.87
C PRO A 466 16.97 -18.22 14.20
N ASP A 467 18.08 -18.74 13.64
CA ASP A 467 19.09 -17.94 12.91
C ASP A 467 18.48 -17.14 11.74
N THR A 468 17.37 -17.63 11.19
CA THR A 468 16.65 -16.99 10.09
C THR A 468 16.18 -15.58 10.43
N LEU A 469 15.90 -15.28 11.70
CA LEU A 469 15.55 -13.93 12.15
C LEU A 469 16.67 -12.94 11.86
N LEU A 470 17.91 -13.28 12.22
CA LEU A 470 19.08 -12.42 11.96
C LEU A 470 19.27 -12.21 10.46
N TYR A 471 19.17 -13.27 9.66
CA TYR A 471 19.28 -13.16 8.20
C TYR A 471 18.21 -12.24 7.62
N ALA A 472 16.96 -12.34 8.07
CA ALA A 472 15.87 -11.47 7.63
C ALA A 472 16.13 -10.00 7.98
N VAL A 473 16.63 -9.72 9.19
CA VAL A 473 16.99 -8.36 9.64
C VAL A 473 18.11 -7.76 8.78
N ILE A 474 19.19 -8.52 8.54
CA ILE A 474 20.32 -8.08 7.69
C ILE A 474 19.84 -7.85 6.24
N MET A 475 19.00 -8.74 5.73
CA MET A 475 18.46 -8.65 4.37
C MET A 475 17.56 -7.42 4.19
N LEU A 476 16.73 -7.11 5.19
CA LEU A 476 15.89 -5.90 5.21
C LEU A 476 16.75 -4.64 5.18
N LEU A 477 17.75 -4.54 6.07
CA LEU A 477 18.67 -3.41 6.10
C LEU A 477 19.38 -3.24 4.75
N THR A 478 19.92 -4.34 4.21
CA THR A 478 20.62 -4.35 2.91
C THR A 478 19.72 -3.88 1.77
N THR A 479 18.48 -4.37 1.71
CA THR A 479 17.52 -3.99 0.66
C THR A 479 17.17 -2.50 0.70
N VAL A 480 16.98 -1.94 1.91
CA VAL A 480 16.69 -0.51 2.08
C VAL A 480 17.90 0.35 1.70
N VAL A 481 19.11 -0.05 2.09
CA VAL A 481 20.36 0.64 1.69
C VAL A 481 20.47 0.67 0.16
N LEU A 482 20.32 -0.48 -0.50
CA LEU A 482 20.38 -0.59 -1.96
C LEU A 482 19.30 0.27 -2.64
N PHE A 483 18.08 0.27 -2.10
CA PHE A 483 16.98 1.07 -2.63
C PHE A 483 17.21 2.57 -2.43
N GLY A 484 17.74 2.97 -1.28
CA GLY A 484 18.14 4.35 -1.00
C GLY A 484 19.21 4.85 -1.97
N LEU A 485 20.23 4.03 -2.24
CA LEU A 485 21.26 4.32 -3.24
C LEU A 485 20.65 4.44 -4.65
N TYR A 486 19.79 3.50 -5.05
CA TYR A 486 19.05 3.58 -6.32
C TYR A 486 18.26 4.90 -6.45
N MET A 487 17.53 5.29 -5.41
CA MET A 487 16.77 6.54 -5.36
C MET A 487 17.68 7.77 -5.46
N MET A 488 18.81 7.76 -4.75
CA MET A 488 19.81 8.82 -4.82
C MET A 488 20.37 8.96 -6.24
N PHE A 489 20.89 7.88 -6.83
CA PHE A 489 21.43 7.88 -8.20
C PHE A 489 20.41 8.31 -9.24
N SER A 490 19.19 7.74 -9.20
CA SER A 490 18.14 8.09 -10.15
C SER A 490 17.69 9.56 -10.04
N SER A 491 17.78 10.16 -8.84
CA SER A 491 17.46 11.57 -8.61
C SER A 491 18.56 12.54 -9.05
N MET A 492 19.83 12.12 -9.03
CA MET A 492 20.99 12.93 -9.46
C MET A 492 21.18 12.89 -10.98
N PHE A 493 20.82 11.76 -11.59
CA PHE A 493 20.91 11.49 -13.03
C PHE A 493 19.49 11.28 -13.61
N PRO A 494 18.65 12.32 -13.65
CA PRO A 494 17.31 12.18 -14.22
C PRO A 494 17.37 11.85 -15.71
N LYS A 495 16.40 11.06 -16.19
CA LYS A 495 16.15 10.84 -17.61
C LYS A 495 14.87 11.59 -17.98
N SER A 496 14.86 12.30 -19.11
CA SER A 496 13.66 12.94 -19.64
C SER A 496 12.59 11.88 -19.95
N GLY A 497 11.37 12.08 -19.46
CA GLY A 497 10.27 11.12 -19.63
C GLY A 497 10.40 9.82 -18.80
N ASP A 498 11.18 9.81 -17.71
CA ASP A 498 11.29 8.64 -16.83
C ASP A 498 10.01 8.39 -16.03
N ARG A 499 9.13 7.53 -16.57
CA ARG A 499 7.86 7.10 -15.96
C ARG A 499 8.00 5.80 -15.16
N SER A 500 9.20 5.49 -14.65
CA SER A 500 9.43 4.23 -13.92
C SER A 500 8.51 4.09 -12.70
N MET A 501 7.55 3.16 -12.78
CA MET A 501 6.63 2.81 -11.70
C MET A 501 7.29 1.99 -10.59
N PHE A 502 8.46 1.40 -10.85
CA PHE A 502 9.15 0.52 -9.91
C PHE A 502 9.45 1.21 -8.57
N ALA A 503 10.02 2.41 -8.62
CA ALA A 503 10.33 3.19 -7.42
C ALA A 503 9.06 3.57 -6.64
N LEU A 504 7.97 3.87 -7.37
CA LEU A 504 6.69 4.23 -6.76
C LEU A 504 6.08 3.05 -6.02
N VAL A 505 6.09 1.86 -6.61
CA VAL A 505 5.58 0.63 -5.97
C VAL A 505 6.33 0.35 -4.66
N LEU A 506 7.67 0.38 -4.68
CA LEU A 506 8.46 0.14 -3.46
C LEU A 506 8.24 1.20 -2.38
N LEU A 507 8.14 2.48 -2.75
CA LEU A 507 7.83 3.55 -1.79
C LEU A 507 6.40 3.45 -1.24
N SER A 508 5.42 3.05 -2.06
CA SER A 508 4.05 2.80 -1.61
C SER A 508 3.98 1.62 -0.64
N ILE A 509 4.74 0.55 -0.90
CA ILE A 509 4.85 -0.59 0.02
C ILE A 509 5.48 -0.14 1.34
N ALA A 510 6.61 0.58 1.30
CA ALA A 510 7.28 1.07 2.50
C ALA A 510 6.38 2.02 3.32
N SER A 511 5.66 2.93 2.66
CA SER A 511 4.71 3.83 3.32
C SER A 511 3.54 3.08 3.94
N GLY A 512 2.97 2.10 3.23
CA GLY A 512 1.89 1.26 3.76
C GLY A 512 2.34 0.38 4.93
N PHE A 513 3.58 -0.12 4.90
CA PHE A 513 4.20 -0.81 6.04
C PHE A 513 4.39 0.12 7.24
N GLY A 514 4.88 1.34 7.03
CA GLY A 514 4.99 2.35 8.10
C GLY A 514 3.64 2.63 8.77
N ASN A 515 2.57 2.73 7.98
CA ASN A 515 1.21 2.87 8.50
C ASN A 515 0.76 1.62 9.30
N ALA A 516 1.00 0.42 8.78
CA ALA A 516 0.67 -0.82 9.47
C ALA A 516 1.45 -0.98 10.79
N MET A 517 2.72 -0.56 10.80
CA MET A 517 3.59 -0.60 11.98
C MET A 517 3.05 0.29 13.10
N ILE A 518 2.52 1.48 12.77
CA ILE A 518 1.84 2.36 13.73
C ILE A 518 0.67 1.62 14.39
N ILE A 519 -0.18 0.99 13.58
CA ILE A 519 -1.36 0.25 14.07
C ILE A 519 -0.93 -0.90 14.99
N PHE A 520 0.06 -1.68 14.57
CA PHE A 520 0.60 -2.80 15.34
C PHE A 520 1.13 -2.33 16.70
N ILE A 521 1.95 -1.28 16.73
CA ILE A 521 2.56 -0.79 17.96
C ILE A 521 1.53 -0.25 18.93
N VAL A 522 0.51 0.47 18.44
CA VAL A 522 -0.58 0.94 19.30
C VAL A 522 -1.33 -0.25 19.89
N ASN A 523 -1.65 -1.26 19.09
CA ASN A 523 -2.34 -2.46 19.56
C ASN A 523 -1.49 -3.24 20.58
N GLU A 524 -0.19 -3.39 20.32
CA GLU A 524 0.76 -4.06 21.22
C GLU A 524 0.94 -3.32 22.55
N THR A 525 1.02 -1.98 22.50
CA THR A 525 1.11 -1.15 23.71
C THR A 525 -0.13 -1.34 24.60
N LEU A 526 -1.32 -1.43 24.00
CA LEU A 526 -2.56 -1.68 24.75
C LEU A 526 -2.59 -3.07 25.40
N ASN A 527 -1.92 -4.06 24.80
CA ASN A 527 -1.89 -5.43 25.32
C ASN A 527 -0.88 -5.64 26.45
N ARG A 528 0.16 -4.81 26.56
CA ARG A 528 1.22 -4.96 27.58
C ARG A 528 0.93 -4.30 28.93
N GLY A 529 -0.20 -3.62 29.10
CA GLY A 529 -0.53 -2.88 30.34
C GLY A 529 0.10 -1.48 30.38
N VAL A 530 -0.49 -0.58 31.18
CA VAL A 530 -0.22 0.88 31.17
C VAL A 530 0.86 1.30 32.18
N ASP A 531 1.31 0.39 33.04
CA ASP A 531 2.04 0.77 34.27
C ASP A 531 3.53 1.12 34.07
N ASP A 532 4.08 0.97 32.85
CA ASP A 532 5.45 1.41 32.54
C ASP A 532 5.57 2.13 31.20
N PHE A 533 6.30 3.26 31.18
CA PHE A 533 6.60 4.00 29.96
C PHE A 533 7.54 3.19 29.05
N GLN A 534 6.98 2.51 28.06
CA GLN A 534 7.76 1.69 27.12
C GLN A 534 8.43 2.56 26.05
N GLY A 535 9.52 3.24 26.43
CA GLY A 535 10.30 4.10 25.53
C GLY A 535 10.74 3.39 24.22
N GLY A 536 10.91 2.06 24.27
CA GLY A 536 11.12 1.22 23.10
C GLY A 536 9.94 1.30 22.11
N LEU A 537 8.72 0.94 22.50
CA LEU A 537 7.55 0.99 21.61
C LEU A 537 7.31 2.41 21.06
N PHE A 538 7.54 3.45 21.86
CA PHE A 538 7.42 4.83 21.40
C PHE A 538 8.41 5.19 20.28
N LEU A 539 9.67 4.73 20.38
CA LEU A 539 10.67 4.92 19.32
C LEU A 539 10.18 4.33 17.99
N TYR A 540 9.64 3.11 18.02
CA TYR A 540 9.13 2.47 16.82
C TYR A 540 7.87 3.19 16.32
N PHE A 541 6.99 3.66 17.20
CA PHE A 541 5.82 4.45 16.79
C PHE A 541 6.26 5.71 16.01
N ALA A 542 7.23 6.45 16.55
CA ALA A 542 7.81 7.62 15.90
C ALA A 542 8.51 7.26 14.56
N PHE A 543 9.25 6.15 14.53
CA PHE A 543 9.87 5.65 13.31
C PHE A 543 8.83 5.28 12.24
N GLY A 544 7.72 4.63 12.62
CA GLY A 544 6.62 4.28 11.75
C GLY A 544 5.96 5.51 11.12
N ILE A 545 5.72 6.56 11.92
CA ILE A 545 5.25 7.87 11.43
C ILE A 545 6.25 8.46 10.44
N ALA A 546 7.55 8.45 10.76
CA ALA A 546 8.57 8.98 9.87
C ALA A 546 8.59 8.25 8.52
N VAL A 547 8.58 6.91 8.52
CA VAL A 547 8.52 6.08 7.31
C VAL A 547 7.25 6.37 6.51
N TYR A 548 6.08 6.45 7.18
CA TYR A 548 4.81 6.75 6.53
C TYR A 548 4.81 8.13 5.87
N VAL A 549 5.15 9.19 6.62
CA VAL A 549 5.11 10.59 6.16
C VAL A 549 6.13 10.83 5.06
N VAL A 550 7.38 10.38 5.24
CA VAL A 550 8.44 10.53 4.22
C VAL A 550 8.09 9.73 2.98
N GLY A 551 7.64 8.49 3.13
CA GLY A 551 7.18 7.64 2.03
C GLY A 551 6.05 8.30 1.23
N GLN A 552 4.99 8.77 1.90
CA GLN A 552 3.88 9.49 1.28
C GLN A 552 4.34 10.75 0.54
N LYS A 553 5.21 11.55 1.15
CA LYS A 553 5.73 12.77 0.53
C LYS A 553 6.51 12.47 -0.75
N LEU A 554 7.36 11.44 -0.74
CA LEU A 554 8.13 11.02 -1.92
C LEU A 554 7.23 10.48 -3.04
N VAL A 555 6.26 9.62 -2.71
CA VAL A 555 5.28 9.08 -3.67
C VAL A 555 4.47 10.21 -4.30
N ARG A 556 3.89 11.10 -3.47
CA ARG A 556 3.06 12.23 -3.91
C ARG A 556 3.83 13.16 -4.84
N THR A 557 5.04 13.57 -4.44
CA THR A 557 5.85 14.49 -5.24
C THR A 557 6.16 13.92 -6.63
N ARG A 558 6.53 12.63 -6.69
CA ARG A 558 6.90 11.98 -7.95
C ARG A 558 5.69 11.76 -8.87
N LEU A 559 4.53 11.40 -8.32
CA LEU A 559 3.30 11.24 -9.10
C LEU A 559 2.77 12.57 -9.63
N VAL A 560 2.77 13.63 -8.81
CA VAL A 560 2.38 14.98 -9.27
C VAL A 560 3.24 15.42 -10.46
N LYS A 561 4.55 15.16 -10.44
CA LYS A 561 5.44 15.47 -11.56
C LYS A 561 5.08 14.66 -12.81
N ILE A 562 4.96 13.34 -12.68
CA ILE A 562 4.59 12.45 -13.80
C ILE A 562 3.25 12.85 -14.42
N ALA A 563 2.26 13.19 -13.60
CA ALA A 563 0.94 13.59 -14.09
C ALA A 563 0.97 14.93 -14.83
N ASN A 564 1.68 15.93 -14.32
CA ASN A 564 1.81 17.21 -15.03
C ASN A 564 2.59 17.07 -16.33
N ASP A 565 3.67 16.27 -16.33
CA ASP A 565 4.45 15.97 -17.54
C ASP A 565 3.55 15.25 -18.58
N MET A 566 2.73 14.29 -18.15
CA MET A 566 1.75 13.62 -19.03
C MET A 566 0.70 14.57 -19.60
N VAL A 567 0.16 15.49 -18.79
CA VAL A 567 -0.81 16.49 -19.26
C VAL A 567 -0.18 17.42 -20.27
N TYR A 568 1.04 17.89 -20.00
CA TYR A 568 1.78 18.75 -20.92
C TYR A 568 2.03 18.04 -22.26
N GLU A 569 2.57 16.82 -22.23
CA GLU A 569 2.85 16.04 -23.44
C GLU A 569 1.58 15.75 -24.24
N THR A 570 0.48 15.37 -23.58
CA THR A 570 -0.81 15.12 -24.24
C THR A 570 -1.36 16.39 -24.89
N ARG A 571 -1.27 17.55 -24.21
CA ARG A 571 -1.70 18.84 -24.77
C ARG A 571 -0.85 19.22 -25.98
N MET A 572 0.46 19.06 -25.91
CA MET A 572 1.36 19.39 -27.01
C MET A 572 1.16 18.46 -28.21
N GLU A 573 0.91 17.16 -27.97
CA GLU A 573 0.57 16.20 -29.01
C GLU A 573 -0.73 16.57 -29.72
N LEU A 574 -1.80 16.85 -28.96
CA LEU A 574 -3.09 17.26 -29.53
C LEU A 574 -2.98 18.57 -30.31
N LEU A 575 -2.29 19.59 -29.76
CA LEU A 575 -2.07 20.86 -30.47
C LEU A 575 -1.28 20.65 -31.77
N GLY A 576 -0.24 19.81 -31.74
CA GLY A 576 0.53 19.46 -32.93
C GLY A 576 -0.33 18.80 -34.01
N LYS A 577 -1.26 17.91 -33.62
CA LYS A 577 -2.20 17.26 -34.55
C LYS A 577 -3.24 18.24 -35.09
N ILE A 578 -3.82 19.08 -34.23
CA ILE A 578 -4.81 20.11 -34.62
C ILE A 578 -4.20 21.06 -35.66
N LEU A 579 -2.99 21.58 -35.42
CA LEU A 579 -2.32 22.50 -36.33
C LEU A 579 -1.95 21.88 -37.69
N LYS A 580 -1.90 20.55 -37.79
CA LYS A 580 -1.59 19.80 -39.02
C LYS A 580 -2.84 19.28 -39.75
N THR A 581 -4.02 19.39 -39.13
CA THR A 581 -5.28 18.89 -39.70
C THR A 581 -5.84 19.89 -40.71
N SER A 582 -6.49 19.42 -41.78
CA SER A 582 -7.08 20.31 -42.78
C SER A 582 -8.22 21.16 -42.22
N TYR A 583 -8.36 22.39 -42.74
CA TYR A 583 -9.39 23.33 -42.31
C TYR A 583 -10.80 22.74 -42.44
N GLN A 584 -11.11 22.10 -43.58
CA GLN A 584 -12.40 21.44 -43.84
C GLN A 584 -12.81 20.44 -42.74
N ARG A 585 -11.86 19.67 -42.20
CA ARG A 585 -12.19 18.70 -41.14
C ARG A 585 -12.35 19.39 -39.78
N ILE A 586 -11.57 20.42 -39.48
CA ILE A 586 -11.73 21.20 -38.25
C ILE A 586 -13.12 21.84 -38.21
N GLU A 587 -13.60 22.39 -39.32
CA GLU A 587 -14.95 22.97 -39.45
C GLU A 587 -16.08 21.95 -39.19
N ASN A 588 -15.82 20.66 -39.40
CA ASN A 588 -16.77 19.57 -39.12
C ASN A 588 -16.70 19.03 -37.68
N VAL A 589 -15.68 19.42 -36.89
CA VAL A 589 -15.59 19.05 -35.47
C VAL A 589 -16.37 20.07 -34.65
N GLU A 590 -17.28 19.61 -33.79
CA GLU A 590 -18.02 20.49 -32.90
C GLU A 590 -17.09 21.37 -32.04
N ASP A 591 -17.24 22.70 -32.10
CA ASP A 591 -16.36 23.70 -31.45
C ASP A 591 -16.07 23.39 -29.96
N GLY A 592 -17.08 22.91 -29.23
CA GLY A 592 -16.95 22.57 -27.81
C GLY A 592 -16.08 21.34 -27.53
N LYS A 593 -15.91 20.42 -28.49
CA LYS A 593 -15.19 19.16 -28.32
C LYS A 593 -13.68 19.37 -28.21
N ILE A 594 -13.12 20.27 -29.01
CA ILE A 594 -11.70 20.61 -28.99
C ILE A 594 -11.34 21.32 -27.68
N GLN A 595 -12.13 22.33 -27.29
CA GLN A 595 -11.90 23.09 -26.06
C GLN A 595 -12.03 22.20 -24.80
N ALA A 596 -13.04 21.33 -24.76
CA ALA A 596 -13.22 20.38 -23.67
C ALA A 596 -12.06 19.38 -23.57
N SER A 597 -11.53 18.90 -24.71
CA SER A 597 -10.41 17.95 -24.74
C SER A 597 -9.10 18.59 -24.29
N LEU A 598 -8.78 19.78 -24.79
CA LEU A 598 -7.53 20.50 -24.45
C LEU A 598 -7.52 21.00 -23.00
N ASN A 599 -8.68 21.32 -22.42
CA ASN A 599 -8.77 21.86 -21.06
C ASN A 599 -9.25 20.81 -20.04
N ASN A 600 -10.55 20.50 -20.06
CA ASN A 600 -11.21 19.71 -19.01
C ASN A 600 -10.77 18.24 -18.97
N ASP A 601 -10.67 17.58 -20.12
CA ASP A 601 -10.35 16.15 -20.16
C ASP A 601 -8.85 15.90 -19.89
N THR A 602 -7.96 16.79 -20.32
CA THR A 602 -6.53 16.70 -19.95
C THR A 602 -6.30 16.99 -18.47
N GLU A 603 -7.01 17.96 -17.87
CA GLU A 603 -6.90 18.24 -16.44
C GLU A 603 -7.38 17.04 -15.60
N ARG A 604 -8.48 16.39 -16.00
CA ARG A 604 -8.97 15.17 -15.32
C ARG A 604 -7.94 14.05 -15.30
N ILE A 605 -7.10 13.91 -16.32
CA ILE A 605 -6.00 12.92 -16.33
C ILE A 605 -5.01 13.18 -15.19
N SER A 606 -4.75 14.44 -14.82
CA SER A 606 -3.83 14.75 -13.72
C SER A 606 -4.31 14.19 -12.37
N GLY A 607 -5.64 14.08 -12.20
CA GLY A 607 -6.29 13.49 -11.02
C GLY A 607 -5.97 12.01 -10.80
N PHE A 608 -5.43 11.31 -11.81
CA PHE A 608 -4.96 9.93 -11.71
C PHE A 608 -3.90 9.75 -10.60
N SER A 609 -3.08 10.76 -10.33
CA SER A 609 -2.10 10.71 -9.24
C SER A 609 -2.76 10.38 -7.91
N ASN A 610 -3.82 11.11 -7.55
CA ASN A 610 -4.52 10.88 -6.28
C ASN A 610 -5.18 9.51 -6.21
N VAL A 611 -5.74 9.04 -7.32
CA VAL A 611 -6.32 7.70 -7.42
C VAL A 611 -5.28 6.63 -7.12
N VAL A 612 -4.09 6.73 -7.75
CA VAL A 612 -2.99 5.78 -7.52
C VAL A 612 -2.44 5.87 -6.11
N ILE A 613 -2.21 7.08 -5.58
CA ILE A 613 -1.64 7.28 -4.22
C ILE A 613 -2.57 6.67 -3.18
N THR A 614 -3.82 7.11 -3.16
CA THR A 614 -4.80 6.69 -2.16
C THR A 614 -5.11 5.21 -2.31
N GLY A 615 -5.35 4.75 -3.54
CA GLY A 615 -5.68 3.35 -3.82
C GLY A 615 -4.54 2.40 -3.48
N ALA A 616 -3.30 2.69 -3.89
CA ALA A 616 -2.15 1.82 -3.61
C ALA A 616 -1.80 1.80 -2.12
N THR A 617 -1.80 2.96 -1.44
CA THR A 617 -1.52 3.03 0.00
C THR A 617 -2.58 2.25 0.79
N ALA A 618 -3.85 2.47 0.46
CA ALA A 618 -4.95 1.77 1.10
C ALA A 618 -4.89 0.25 0.87
N LEU A 619 -4.59 -0.18 -0.35
CA LEU A 619 -4.44 -1.60 -0.68
C LEU A 619 -3.31 -2.25 0.11
N VAL A 620 -2.13 -1.61 0.19
CA VAL A 620 -1.00 -2.13 0.97
C VAL A 620 -1.37 -2.20 2.45
N THR A 621 -1.95 -1.15 3.02
CA THR A 621 -2.40 -1.15 4.42
C THR A 621 -3.39 -2.29 4.68
N LEU A 622 -4.36 -2.51 3.78
CA LEU A 622 -5.31 -3.61 3.92
C LEU A 622 -4.65 -4.98 3.85
N ILE A 623 -3.71 -5.19 2.93
CA ILE A 623 -2.92 -6.43 2.87
C ILE A 623 -2.18 -6.66 4.19
N CYS A 624 -1.53 -5.63 4.73
CA CYS A 624 -0.86 -5.73 6.04
C CYS A 624 -1.84 -6.07 7.17
N CYS A 625 -3.02 -5.44 7.21
CA CYS A 625 -4.06 -5.76 8.19
C CYS A 625 -4.56 -7.21 8.05
N PHE A 626 -4.77 -7.69 6.82
CA PHE A 626 -5.18 -9.08 6.56
C PHE A 626 -4.10 -10.09 6.95
N VAL A 627 -2.83 -9.80 6.64
CA VAL A 627 -1.69 -10.62 7.08
C VAL A 627 -1.63 -10.66 8.61
N TYR A 628 -1.76 -9.50 9.27
CA TYR A 628 -1.76 -9.43 10.73
C TYR A 628 -2.91 -10.23 11.36
N MET A 629 -4.14 -10.08 10.85
CA MET A 629 -5.27 -10.91 11.29
C MET A 629 -5.03 -12.40 11.03
N GLY A 630 -4.46 -12.76 9.88
CA GLY A 630 -4.12 -14.14 9.55
C GLY A 630 -3.07 -14.76 10.46
N ILE A 631 -2.09 -13.97 10.92
CA ILE A 631 -1.09 -14.37 11.92
C ILE A 631 -1.77 -14.65 13.26
N ILE A 632 -2.76 -13.86 13.65
CA ILE A 632 -3.51 -14.08 14.89
C ILE A 632 -4.41 -15.32 14.77
N SER A 633 -5.24 -15.39 13.72
CA SER A 633 -6.07 -16.56 13.43
C SER A 633 -6.49 -16.61 11.95
N LEU A 634 -6.08 -17.66 11.25
CA LEU A 634 -6.49 -17.90 9.87
C LEU A 634 -8.01 -18.05 9.73
N GLN A 635 -8.67 -18.72 10.69
CA GLN A 635 -10.12 -18.91 10.68
C GLN A 635 -10.86 -17.57 10.84
N GLY A 636 -10.43 -16.75 11.79
CA GLY A 636 -11.00 -15.42 12.00
C GLY A 636 -10.85 -14.52 10.77
N LEU A 637 -9.70 -14.60 10.07
CA LEU A 637 -9.47 -13.87 8.82
C LEU A 637 -10.46 -14.28 7.72
N LEU A 638 -10.65 -15.58 7.51
CA LEU A 638 -11.55 -16.10 6.46
C LEU A 638 -12.99 -15.62 6.67
N ILE A 639 -13.46 -15.60 7.91
CA ILE A 639 -14.82 -15.16 8.23
C ILE A 639 -14.94 -13.64 8.08
N ALA A 640 -13.97 -12.88 8.60
CA ALA A 640 -13.93 -11.43 8.39
C ALA A 640 -13.95 -11.10 6.88
N MET A 641 -13.24 -11.88 6.06
CA MET A 641 -13.27 -11.76 4.60
C MET A 641 -14.65 -12.05 4.01
N VAL A 642 -15.40 -13.04 4.50
CA VAL A 642 -16.79 -13.30 4.06
C VAL A 642 -17.68 -12.07 4.32
N PHE A 643 -17.64 -11.51 5.53
CA PHE A 643 -18.44 -10.34 5.88
C PHE A 643 -18.02 -9.09 5.08
N ILE A 644 -16.71 -8.90 4.86
CA ILE A 644 -16.17 -7.81 4.04
C ILE A 644 -16.62 -7.98 2.57
N VAL A 645 -16.59 -9.19 2.02
CA VAL A 645 -17.03 -9.46 0.64
C VAL A 645 -18.53 -9.25 0.49
N LEU A 646 -19.34 -9.69 1.46
CA LEU A 646 -20.79 -9.42 1.49
C LEU A 646 -21.07 -7.92 1.53
N ALA A 647 -20.38 -7.18 2.41
CA ALA A 647 -20.49 -5.72 2.51
C ALA A 647 -20.06 -5.03 1.21
N ALA A 648 -18.92 -5.41 0.64
CA ALA A 648 -18.42 -4.87 -0.62
C ALA A 648 -19.36 -5.18 -1.80
N GLY A 649 -19.94 -6.37 -1.84
CA GLY A 649 -20.93 -6.78 -2.83
C GLY A 649 -22.20 -5.94 -2.76
N LEU A 650 -22.74 -5.73 -1.55
CA LEU A 650 -23.93 -4.89 -1.37
C LEU A 650 -23.65 -3.43 -1.78
N HIS A 651 -22.49 -2.89 -1.36
CA HIS A 651 -22.05 -1.55 -1.75
C HIS A 651 -21.84 -1.41 -3.26
N TYR A 652 -21.30 -2.43 -3.92
CA TYR A 652 -21.10 -2.43 -5.37
C TYR A 652 -22.45 -2.39 -6.12
N VAL A 653 -23.43 -3.20 -5.69
CA VAL A 653 -24.77 -3.24 -6.30
C VAL A 653 -25.51 -1.91 -6.14
N THR A 654 -25.43 -1.28 -4.97
CA THR A 654 -26.03 0.05 -4.75
C THR A 654 -25.29 1.14 -5.55
N GLY A 655 -23.96 1.04 -5.64
CA GLY A 655 -23.10 1.94 -6.41
C GLY A 655 -23.39 1.94 -7.93
N ILE A 656 -23.69 0.78 -8.53
CA ILE A 656 -24.07 0.72 -9.96
C ILE A 656 -25.31 1.57 -10.25
N LYS A 657 -26.34 1.49 -9.39
CA LYS A 657 -27.58 2.27 -9.56
C LYS A 657 -27.30 3.77 -9.47
N ALA A 658 -26.46 4.20 -8.53
CA ALA A 658 -26.08 5.60 -8.39
C ALA A 658 -25.29 6.10 -9.62
N ASN A 659 -24.33 5.31 -10.11
CA ASN A 659 -23.53 5.66 -11.29
C ASN A 659 -24.37 5.88 -12.55
N ARG A 660 -25.46 5.11 -12.73
CA ARG A 660 -26.38 5.28 -13.87
C ARG A 660 -27.06 6.66 -13.86
N ILE A 661 -27.58 7.08 -12.71
CA ILE A 661 -28.26 8.39 -12.53
C ILE A 661 -27.24 9.54 -12.71
N TRP A 662 -26.01 9.33 -12.24
CA TRP A 662 -24.94 10.30 -12.40
C TRP A 662 -24.55 10.49 -13.88
N GLY A 663 -24.59 9.41 -14.67
CA GLY A 663 -24.47 9.47 -16.13
C GLY A 663 -25.52 10.38 -16.78
N GLU A 664 -26.80 10.25 -16.42
CA GLU A 664 -27.88 11.09 -16.95
C GLU A 664 -27.71 12.58 -16.61
N THR A 665 -27.12 12.90 -15.45
CA THR A 665 -26.97 14.29 -14.99
C THR A 665 -25.94 15.07 -15.83
N ARG A 666 -25.00 14.35 -16.46
CA ARG A 666 -23.90 14.95 -17.23
C ARG A 666 -24.33 15.40 -18.63
N ASP A 667 -25.31 14.74 -19.25
CA ASP A 667 -25.86 15.16 -20.54
C ASP A 667 -26.65 16.48 -20.43
N ILE A 668 -27.28 16.70 -19.28
CA ILE A 668 -27.99 17.94 -18.97
C ILE A 668 -27.01 19.13 -18.85
N GLN A 669 -25.77 18.89 -18.37
CA GLN A 669 -24.73 19.93 -18.32
C GLN A 669 -24.36 20.45 -19.72
N ASN A 670 -24.37 19.60 -20.75
CA ASN A 670 -24.13 20.03 -22.13
C ASN A 670 -25.28 20.90 -22.67
N VAL A 671 -26.52 20.64 -22.24
CA VAL A 671 -27.68 21.48 -22.58
C VAL A 671 -27.51 22.88 -21.98
N PHE A 672 -27.06 22.96 -20.72
CA PHE A 672 -26.75 24.25 -20.10
C PHE A 672 -25.66 25.03 -20.84
N PHE A 673 -24.55 24.39 -21.22
CA PHE A 673 -23.50 25.06 -22.01
C PHE A 673 -23.99 25.55 -23.38
N ARG A 674 -24.94 24.85 -24.00
CA ARG A 674 -25.59 25.29 -25.23
C ARG A 674 -26.37 26.58 -25.01
N PHE A 675 -27.19 26.66 -23.95
CA PHE A 675 -27.89 27.90 -23.60
C PHE A 675 -26.93 29.06 -23.30
N ILE A 676 -25.78 28.80 -22.67
CA ILE A 676 -24.75 29.84 -22.49
C ILE A 676 -24.20 30.31 -23.84
N ASN A 677 -23.93 29.39 -24.77
CA ASN A 677 -23.47 29.75 -26.11
C ASN A 677 -24.54 30.52 -26.91
N ASP A 678 -25.80 30.09 -26.84
CA ASP A 678 -26.94 30.74 -27.48
C ASP A 678 -27.19 32.13 -26.89
N LEU A 679 -27.02 32.29 -25.58
CA LEU A 679 -27.09 33.59 -24.91
C LEU A 679 -25.96 34.51 -25.37
N MET A 680 -24.73 34.02 -25.45
CA MET A 680 -23.56 34.82 -25.85
C MET A 680 -23.65 35.27 -27.31
N ASN A 681 -24.10 34.40 -28.21
CA ASN A 681 -24.17 34.68 -29.65
C ASN A 681 -25.48 35.40 -30.03
N GLY A 682 -26.60 35.03 -29.41
CA GLY A 682 -27.95 35.55 -29.67
C GLY A 682 -28.37 36.72 -28.77
N PHE A 683 -27.44 37.29 -28.00
CA PHE A 683 -27.75 38.34 -27.02
C PHE A 683 -28.46 39.55 -27.65
N LYS A 684 -28.07 39.90 -28.89
CA LYS A 684 -28.65 41.02 -29.64
C LYS A 684 -30.12 40.74 -29.96
N GLU A 685 -30.45 39.55 -30.47
CA GLU A 685 -31.81 39.13 -30.78
C GLU A 685 -32.69 39.10 -29.51
N LEU A 686 -32.15 38.62 -28.40
CA LEU A 686 -32.84 38.58 -27.11
C LEU A 686 -33.07 39.99 -26.54
N SER A 687 -32.11 40.90 -26.73
CA SER A 687 -32.22 42.30 -26.26
C SER A 687 -33.29 43.11 -26.98
N LEU A 688 -33.56 42.78 -28.26
CA LEU A 688 -34.51 43.51 -29.09
C LEU A 688 -35.98 43.13 -28.85
N ASN A 689 -36.26 41.96 -28.28
CA ASN A 689 -37.65 41.48 -28.09
C ASN A 689 -37.86 40.88 -26.70
N GLY A 690 -38.61 41.61 -25.86
CA GLY A 690 -38.92 41.18 -24.49
C GLY A 690 -39.65 39.83 -24.38
N ARG A 691 -40.50 39.47 -25.36
CA ARG A 691 -41.17 38.15 -25.41
C ARG A 691 -40.17 37.03 -25.73
N LYS A 692 -39.24 37.24 -26.67
CA LYS A 692 -38.17 36.26 -26.96
C LYS A 692 -37.25 36.08 -25.76
N ARG A 693 -36.86 37.19 -25.10
CA ARG A 693 -36.07 37.15 -23.88
C ARG A 693 -36.77 36.38 -22.77
N ALA A 694 -38.06 36.63 -22.54
CA ALA A 694 -38.84 35.92 -21.54
C ALA A 694 -38.98 34.43 -21.87
N GLY A 695 -39.22 34.07 -23.13
CA GLY A 695 -39.28 32.67 -23.57
C GLY A 695 -37.95 31.94 -23.38
N PHE A 696 -36.84 32.54 -23.83
CA PHE A 696 -35.50 31.99 -23.63
C PHE A 696 -35.14 31.86 -22.14
N GLN A 697 -35.48 32.86 -21.33
CA GLN A 697 -35.29 32.81 -19.88
C GLN A 697 -36.08 31.66 -19.26
N SER A 698 -37.34 31.45 -19.67
CA SER A 698 -38.17 30.33 -19.21
C SER A 698 -37.55 28.99 -19.57
N ASP A 699 -37.14 28.78 -20.82
CA ASP A 699 -36.52 27.53 -21.27
C ASP A 699 -35.20 27.24 -20.54
N MET A 700 -34.40 28.30 -20.31
CA MET A 700 -33.16 28.20 -19.55
C MET A 700 -33.43 27.89 -18.07
N GLU A 701 -34.43 28.52 -17.45
CA GLU A 701 -34.86 28.25 -16.08
C GLU A 701 -35.36 26.80 -15.94
N ASP A 702 -36.16 26.29 -16.87
CA ASP A 702 -36.64 24.91 -16.89
C ASP A 702 -35.49 23.90 -17.03
N SER A 703 -34.52 24.20 -17.89
CA SER A 703 -33.31 23.38 -18.03
C SER A 703 -32.46 23.40 -16.75
N CYS A 704 -32.29 24.57 -16.12
CA CYS A 704 -31.56 24.71 -14.85
C CYS A 704 -32.28 24.00 -13.69
N ASN A 705 -33.61 24.06 -13.64
CA ASN A 705 -34.43 23.34 -12.66
C ASN A 705 -34.29 21.83 -12.85
N THR A 706 -34.39 21.35 -14.09
CA THR A 706 -34.19 19.93 -14.41
C THR A 706 -32.79 19.46 -14.03
N TYR A 707 -31.77 20.25 -14.33
CA TYR A 707 -30.39 19.98 -13.93
C TYR A 707 -30.24 19.92 -12.41
N ARG A 708 -30.77 20.91 -11.69
CA ARG A 708 -30.75 20.96 -10.23
C ARG A 708 -31.40 19.73 -9.62
N ASP A 709 -32.61 19.39 -10.06
CA ASP A 709 -33.40 18.31 -9.46
C ASP A 709 -32.79 16.93 -9.77
N LYS A 710 -32.30 16.72 -10.99
CA LYS A 710 -31.56 15.50 -11.37
C LYS A 710 -30.24 15.38 -10.62
N ARG A 711 -29.51 16.49 -10.44
CA ARG A 711 -28.26 16.53 -9.68
C ARG A 711 -28.48 16.26 -8.20
N ILE A 712 -29.48 16.89 -7.57
CA ILE A 712 -29.88 16.60 -6.19
C ILE A 712 -30.23 15.10 -6.04
N LYS A 713 -31.02 14.54 -6.96
CA LYS A 713 -31.36 13.11 -6.93
C LYS A 713 -30.12 12.21 -7.06
N GLY A 714 -29.18 12.56 -7.93
CA GLY A 714 -27.91 11.87 -8.09
C GLY A 714 -27.05 11.93 -6.83
N ASP A 715 -26.87 13.14 -6.27
CA ASP A 715 -26.07 13.37 -5.06
C ASP A 715 -26.68 12.68 -3.84
N LEU A 716 -28.01 12.69 -3.68
CA LEU A 716 -28.70 11.95 -2.61
C LEU A 716 -28.55 10.43 -2.75
N GLN A 717 -28.66 9.88 -3.96
CA GLN A 717 -28.41 8.45 -4.19
C GLN A 717 -26.96 8.08 -3.88
N TYR A 718 -26.00 8.93 -4.21
CA TYR A 718 -24.60 8.72 -3.87
C TYR A 718 -24.36 8.81 -2.36
N ALA A 719 -24.97 9.78 -1.68
CA ALA A 719 -24.94 9.88 -0.22
C ALA A 719 -25.48 8.61 0.44
N ASN A 720 -26.59 8.06 -0.06
CA ASN A 720 -27.14 6.80 0.43
C ASN A 720 -26.18 5.62 0.25
N VAL A 721 -25.45 5.54 -0.87
CA VAL A 721 -24.42 4.51 -1.09
C VAL A 721 -23.34 4.60 -0.01
N ASN A 722 -22.85 5.81 0.30
CA ASN A 722 -21.83 6.02 1.33
C ASN A 722 -22.34 5.64 2.73
N VAL A 723 -23.55 6.07 3.10
CA VAL A 723 -24.17 5.72 4.40
C VAL A 723 -24.35 4.22 4.54
N ILE A 724 -24.81 3.53 3.49
CA ILE A 724 -24.93 2.07 3.48
C ILE A 724 -23.55 1.42 3.66
N GLY A 725 -22.50 1.96 3.02
CA GLY A 725 -21.12 1.49 3.20
C GLY A 725 -20.62 1.57 4.64
N GLU A 726 -20.84 2.70 5.29
CA GLU A 726 -20.44 2.94 6.67
C GLU A 726 -21.20 2.04 7.67
N LEU A 727 -22.52 1.87 7.46
CA LEU A 727 -23.35 0.97 8.25
C LEU A 727 -22.95 -0.50 8.09
N LEU A 728 -22.62 -0.93 6.87
CA LEU A 728 -22.16 -2.29 6.63
C LEU A 728 -20.86 -2.60 7.39
N PHE A 729 -19.95 -1.63 7.48
CA PHE A 729 -18.71 -1.81 8.26
C PHE A 729 -18.97 -1.94 9.75
N THR A 730 -19.85 -1.09 10.28
CA THR A 730 -20.31 -1.20 11.67
C THR A 730 -20.97 -2.56 11.93
N PHE A 731 -21.73 -3.06 10.96
CA PHE A 731 -22.33 -4.40 11.02
C PHE A 731 -21.29 -5.53 11.01
N VAL A 732 -20.21 -5.43 10.21
CA VAL A 732 -19.10 -6.39 10.24
C VAL A 732 -18.45 -6.42 11.62
N ILE A 733 -18.12 -5.26 12.18
CA ILE A 733 -17.51 -5.15 13.52
C ILE A 733 -18.46 -5.74 14.58
N GLY A 734 -19.74 -5.37 14.54
CA GLY A 734 -20.75 -5.93 15.44
C GLY A 734 -20.90 -7.45 15.28
N SER A 735 -20.83 -7.97 14.05
CA SER A 735 -20.86 -9.41 13.81
C SER A 735 -19.65 -10.12 14.42
N VAL A 736 -18.46 -9.52 14.31
CA VAL A 736 -17.26 -10.05 14.97
C VAL A 736 -17.46 -10.07 16.48
N VAL A 737 -17.90 -8.97 17.09
CA VAL A 737 -18.07 -8.89 18.55
C VAL A 737 -19.15 -9.83 19.09
N PHE A 738 -20.30 -9.91 18.43
CA PHE A 738 -21.48 -10.63 18.95
C PHE A 738 -21.67 -12.03 18.39
N LEU A 739 -21.35 -12.29 17.12
CA LEU A 739 -21.51 -13.62 16.51
C LEU A 739 -20.26 -14.49 16.67
N PHE A 740 -19.03 -13.94 16.67
CA PHE A 740 -17.84 -14.81 16.76
C PHE A 740 -17.79 -15.61 18.05
N PRO A 741 -18.06 -15.03 19.24
CA PRO A 741 -18.06 -15.82 20.48
C PRO A 741 -19.15 -16.90 20.51
N LEU A 742 -20.26 -16.72 19.77
CA LEU A 742 -21.34 -17.70 19.66
C LEU A 742 -21.02 -18.83 18.68
N LEU A 743 -20.29 -18.52 17.60
CA LEU A 743 -19.90 -19.49 16.58
C LEU A 743 -18.62 -20.24 16.95
N PHE A 744 -17.75 -19.63 17.78
CA PHE A 744 -16.45 -20.15 18.17
C PHE A 744 -16.19 -19.83 19.65
N SER A 745 -16.54 -20.77 20.53
CA SER A 745 -16.23 -20.68 21.96
C SER A 745 -14.74 -20.69 22.27
N GLU A 746 -13.91 -21.08 21.30
CA GLU A 746 -12.44 -21.19 21.41
C GLU A 746 -11.70 -19.85 21.25
N LEU A 747 -12.36 -18.78 20.78
CA LEU A 747 -11.69 -17.49 20.58
C LEU A 747 -11.50 -16.74 21.90
N LYS A 748 -10.25 -16.68 22.39
CA LYS A 748 -9.85 -15.91 23.58
C LYS A 748 -10.23 -14.42 23.45
N GLU A 749 -10.60 -13.79 24.56
CA GLU A 749 -11.02 -12.38 24.63
C GLU A 749 -10.00 -11.41 23.99
N HIS A 750 -8.71 -11.67 24.21
CA HIS A 750 -7.62 -10.90 23.62
C HIS A 750 -7.62 -10.93 22.08
N THR A 751 -7.93 -12.08 21.48
CA THR A 751 -8.05 -12.23 20.02
C THR A 751 -9.20 -11.37 19.50
N LEU A 752 -10.34 -11.39 20.17
CA LEU A 752 -11.51 -10.58 19.78
C LEU A 752 -11.18 -9.08 19.79
N ARG A 753 -10.53 -8.60 20.85
CA ARG A 753 -10.08 -7.20 20.99
C ARG A 753 -9.15 -6.77 19.85
N ASN A 754 -8.16 -7.60 19.52
CA ASN A 754 -7.23 -7.33 18.41
C ASN A 754 -7.97 -7.22 17.06
N TYR A 755 -8.95 -8.09 16.80
CA TYR A 755 -9.73 -8.05 15.57
C TYR A 755 -10.57 -6.80 15.45
N VAL A 756 -11.27 -6.41 16.52
CA VAL A 756 -12.08 -5.19 16.56
C VAL A 756 -11.23 -3.96 16.27
N PHE A 757 -10.04 -3.88 16.89
CA PHE A 757 -9.12 -2.78 16.67
C PHE A 757 -8.67 -2.69 15.20
N VAL A 758 -8.24 -3.82 14.62
CA VAL A 758 -7.79 -3.85 13.22
C VAL A 758 -8.92 -3.49 12.25
N LEU A 759 -10.14 -3.99 12.47
CA LEU A 759 -11.30 -3.70 11.63
C LEU A 759 -11.70 -2.23 11.70
N LEU A 760 -11.65 -1.60 12.88
CA LEU A 760 -11.87 -0.16 13.04
C LEU A 760 -10.88 0.65 12.20
N TYR A 761 -9.60 0.27 12.23
CA TYR A 761 -8.55 0.91 11.42
C TYR A 761 -8.71 0.69 9.91
N MET A 762 -9.24 -0.47 9.49
CA MET A 762 -9.49 -0.78 8.08
C MET A 762 -10.55 0.13 7.44
N THR A 763 -11.42 0.74 8.25
CA THR A 763 -12.48 1.65 7.79
C THR A 763 -11.93 2.77 6.88
N GLY A 764 -10.81 3.40 7.27
CA GLY A 764 -10.21 4.50 6.51
C GLY A 764 -9.69 4.07 5.11
N PRO A 765 -8.75 3.10 5.03
CA PRO A 765 -8.26 2.54 3.78
C PRO A 765 -9.39 2.06 2.85
N ILE A 766 -10.42 1.41 3.39
CA ILE A 766 -11.52 0.89 2.56
C ILE A 766 -12.34 2.01 1.95
N HIS A 767 -12.74 3.02 2.72
CA HIS A 767 -13.38 4.21 2.17
C HIS A 767 -12.48 4.91 1.14
N GLY A 768 -11.16 4.93 1.38
CA GLY A 768 -10.17 5.38 0.42
C GLY A 768 -10.30 4.67 -0.93
N ILE A 769 -10.34 3.33 -0.93
CA ILE A 769 -10.50 2.52 -2.16
C ILE A 769 -11.86 2.79 -2.82
N LEU A 770 -12.95 2.76 -2.05
CA LEU A 770 -14.30 2.97 -2.59
C LEU A 770 -14.43 4.34 -3.27
N ASN A 771 -13.81 5.38 -2.71
CA ASN A 771 -13.78 6.73 -3.29
C ASN A 771 -12.86 6.85 -4.51
N THR A 772 -11.92 5.91 -4.72
CA THR A 772 -11.06 5.92 -5.91
C THR A 772 -11.76 5.37 -7.17
N ILE A 773 -12.76 4.50 -7.02
CA ILE A 773 -13.44 3.83 -8.13
C ILE A 773 -14.16 4.83 -9.06
N PRO A 774 -15.02 5.75 -8.57
CA PRO A 774 -15.70 6.72 -9.44
C PRO A 774 -14.71 7.63 -10.17
N ASN A 775 -13.66 8.08 -9.47
CA ASN A 775 -12.61 8.91 -10.03
C ASN A 775 -11.85 8.19 -11.16
N ALA A 776 -11.52 6.90 -10.97
CA ALA A 776 -10.89 6.08 -12.00
C ALA A 776 -11.77 5.92 -13.24
N ILE A 777 -13.08 5.73 -13.07
CA ILE A 777 -14.04 5.66 -14.19
C ILE A 777 -14.05 6.97 -14.96
N GLN A 778 -14.09 8.12 -14.28
CA GLN A 778 -14.08 9.43 -14.94
C GLN A 778 -12.80 9.68 -15.74
N ILE A 779 -11.63 9.34 -15.17
CA ILE A 779 -10.34 9.45 -15.87
C ILE A 779 -10.33 8.59 -17.13
N ARG A 780 -10.82 7.34 -17.04
CA ARG A 780 -10.92 6.43 -18.20
C ARG A 780 -11.80 7.02 -19.31
N ILE A 781 -12.93 7.64 -18.96
CA ILE A 781 -13.82 8.28 -19.94
C ILE A 781 -13.12 9.45 -20.62
N SER A 782 -12.49 10.35 -19.86
CA SER A 782 -11.75 11.49 -20.43
C SER A 782 -10.58 11.05 -21.30
N TRP A 783 -9.85 10.00 -20.90
CA TRP A 783 -8.79 9.40 -21.70
C TRP A 783 -9.30 8.84 -23.04
N ASN A 784 -10.43 8.14 -23.02
CA ASN A 784 -11.04 7.61 -24.24
C ASN A 784 -11.49 8.72 -25.19
N ARG A 785 -12.01 9.84 -24.67
CA ARG A 785 -12.39 11.01 -25.48
C ARG A 785 -11.19 11.65 -26.17
N ILE A 786 -10.09 11.82 -25.43
CA ILE A 786 -8.83 12.32 -25.99
C ILE A 786 -8.30 11.39 -27.08
N LYS A 787 -8.32 10.08 -26.84
CA LYS A 787 -7.91 9.09 -27.86
C LYS A 787 -8.81 9.12 -29.08
N GLN A 788 -10.12 9.26 -28.90
CA GLN A 788 -11.07 9.34 -30.01
C GLN A 788 -10.82 10.60 -30.85
N LEU A 789 -10.67 11.77 -30.21
CA LEU A 789 -10.32 13.01 -30.92
C LEU A 789 -8.97 12.87 -31.63
N SER A 790 -7.96 12.33 -30.95
CA SER A 790 -6.65 12.10 -31.56
C SER A 790 -6.73 11.18 -32.79
N ALA A 791 -7.52 10.11 -32.74
CA ALA A 791 -7.70 9.19 -33.86
C ALA A 791 -8.44 9.84 -35.04
N GLU A 792 -9.46 10.65 -34.75
CA GLU A 792 -10.16 11.48 -35.76
C GLU A 792 -9.17 12.43 -36.48
N LEU A 793 -8.15 12.92 -35.77
CA LEU A 793 -7.09 13.79 -36.32
C LEU A 793 -5.92 13.01 -36.99
N ASP A 794 -5.55 11.81 -36.51
CA ASP A 794 -4.36 11.06 -36.98
C ASP A 794 -4.52 10.41 -38.35
N THR A 795 -5.73 9.98 -38.73
CA THR A 795 -6.01 9.37 -40.06
C THR A 795 -5.65 10.30 -41.23
N VAL A 796 -5.40 11.58 -40.95
CA VAL A 796 -5.12 12.66 -41.90
C VAL A 796 -3.63 12.80 -42.22
N HIS A 797 -2.75 12.45 -41.28
CA HIS A 797 -1.31 12.77 -41.42
C HIS A 797 -0.61 11.88 -42.46
N ALA A 798 -1.10 10.66 -42.67
CA ALA A 798 -0.51 9.69 -43.59
C ALA A 798 -0.69 10.03 -45.09
N GLU A 799 -1.68 10.86 -45.45
CA GLU A 799 -1.92 11.29 -46.84
C GLU A 799 -1.00 12.46 -47.24
N ASN A 800 -0.75 13.40 -46.33
CA ASN A 800 -0.02 14.65 -46.63
C ASN A 800 1.52 14.52 -46.60
N GLU A 801 2.12 13.55 -45.91
CA GLU A 801 3.59 13.43 -45.83
C GLU A 801 4.25 12.85 -47.10
N ARG A 802 3.50 12.23 -48.02
CA ARG A 802 4.08 11.53 -49.19
C ARG A 802 4.59 12.41 -50.33
N LYS A 803 4.36 13.74 -50.34
CA LYS A 803 4.67 14.61 -51.51
C LYS A 803 5.41 15.90 -51.14
N LYS A 804 6.49 15.82 -50.34
CA LYS A 804 7.15 16.99 -49.74
C LYS A 804 8.44 17.52 -50.41
N ALA A 805 8.72 17.21 -51.68
CA ALA A 805 9.93 17.74 -52.35
C ALA A 805 9.59 18.47 -53.66
N GLU A 806 9.86 19.78 -53.68
CA GLU A 806 10.23 20.67 -54.82
C GLU A 806 9.73 22.10 -54.57
N GLU A 807 10.65 23.08 -54.62
CA GLU A 807 10.37 24.52 -54.53
C GLU A 807 9.79 25.02 -55.85
N LEU A 808 8.66 25.73 -55.80
CA LEU A 808 8.09 26.42 -56.96
C LEU A 808 8.60 27.87 -57.00
N PRO A 809 9.29 28.29 -58.07
CA PRO A 809 9.55 29.71 -58.31
C PRO A 809 8.30 30.39 -58.88
N GLY A 810 8.07 31.67 -58.56
CA GLY A 810 6.91 32.43 -59.09
C GLY A 810 7.01 32.75 -60.61
N PRO A 811 6.10 33.53 -61.22
CA PRO A 811 4.72 33.84 -60.83
C PRO A 811 3.74 32.83 -61.46
N ALA A 812 2.89 32.21 -60.64
CA ALA A 812 2.11 31.05 -61.07
C ALA A 812 0.72 31.40 -61.63
N GLN A 813 0.37 30.86 -62.80
CA GLN A 813 -1.00 30.79 -63.29
C GLN A 813 -1.76 29.69 -62.52
N LEU A 814 -2.94 30.03 -61.98
CA LEU A 814 -3.82 29.06 -61.32
C LEU A 814 -4.88 28.57 -62.31
N GLU A 815 -5.03 27.26 -62.49
CA GLU A 815 -6.07 26.65 -63.33
C GLU A 815 -6.92 25.67 -62.52
N LEU A 816 -8.24 25.75 -62.65
CA LEU A 816 -9.18 24.74 -62.15
C LEU A 816 -9.64 23.89 -63.34
N ARG A 817 -9.52 22.57 -63.23
CA ARG A 817 -9.96 21.61 -64.26
C ARG A 817 -11.00 20.67 -63.69
N SER A 818 -12.25 20.83 -64.15
CA SER A 818 -13.42 20.07 -63.73
C SER A 818 -13.57 19.96 -62.21
N VAL A 819 -13.21 21.02 -61.49
CA VAL A 819 -13.20 21.01 -60.02
C VAL A 819 -14.63 20.95 -59.50
N ALA A 820 -14.97 19.89 -58.78
CA ALA A 820 -16.26 19.74 -58.12
C ALA A 820 -16.12 19.44 -56.63
N PHE A 821 -17.10 19.84 -55.83
CA PHE A 821 -17.17 19.60 -54.40
C PHE A 821 -18.61 19.28 -53.97
N HIS A 822 -18.77 18.33 -53.06
CA HIS A 822 -20.06 17.89 -52.55
C HIS A 822 -20.15 18.08 -51.04
N TYR A 823 -21.17 18.79 -50.57
CA TYR A 823 -21.50 18.79 -49.14
C TYR A 823 -22.29 17.52 -48.80
N SER A 824 -21.80 16.75 -47.84
CA SER A 824 -22.53 15.60 -47.29
C SER A 824 -23.24 16.03 -46.01
N ASN A 825 -24.56 16.17 -46.04
CA ASN A 825 -25.35 16.43 -44.84
C ASN A 825 -25.99 15.15 -44.30
N LYS A 826 -26.24 15.06 -42.99
CA LYS A 826 -26.80 13.86 -42.32
C LYS A 826 -28.22 13.49 -42.78
N GLU A 827 -28.90 14.39 -43.49
CA GLU A 827 -30.30 14.26 -43.93
C GLU A 827 -30.48 13.99 -45.44
N GLY A 828 -29.38 13.79 -46.20
CA GLY A 828 -29.46 13.32 -47.59
C GLY A 828 -29.60 14.41 -48.67
N GLU A 829 -29.69 15.70 -48.31
CA GLU A 829 -29.56 16.79 -49.28
C GLU A 829 -28.09 17.10 -49.59
N THR A 830 -27.73 17.06 -50.87
CA THR A 830 -26.36 17.32 -51.36
C THR A 830 -26.33 18.59 -52.22
N PHE A 831 -25.90 19.71 -51.64
CA PHE A 831 -25.48 20.88 -52.45
C PHE A 831 -24.10 20.60 -53.04
N SER A 832 -23.91 20.89 -54.32
CA SER A 832 -22.65 20.67 -55.03
C SER A 832 -22.20 21.94 -55.74
N VAL A 833 -20.89 22.13 -55.79
CA VAL A 833 -20.26 23.22 -56.52
C VAL A 833 -19.37 22.59 -57.59
N GLY A 834 -19.61 22.92 -58.86
CA GLY A 834 -18.89 22.42 -60.02
C GLY A 834 -19.64 21.39 -60.89
N PRO A 835 -18.97 20.81 -61.91
CA PRO A 835 -17.55 20.99 -62.23
C PRO A 835 -17.21 22.41 -62.72
N ILE A 836 -16.11 22.99 -62.23
CA ILE A 836 -15.65 24.34 -62.57
C ILE A 836 -14.37 24.28 -63.40
N ASN A 837 -14.35 25.03 -64.50
CA ASN A 837 -13.19 25.23 -65.36
C ASN A 837 -12.91 26.74 -65.47
N CYS A 838 -11.83 27.21 -64.86
CA CYS A 838 -11.40 28.62 -64.97
C CYS A 838 -9.90 28.76 -64.71
N ALA A 839 -9.33 29.88 -65.13
CA ALA A 839 -7.93 30.21 -64.89
C ALA A 839 -7.80 31.64 -64.37
N PHE A 840 -6.83 31.84 -63.48
CA PHE A 840 -6.48 33.12 -62.88
C PHE A 840 -5.00 33.40 -63.14
N ARG A 841 -4.68 34.57 -63.70
CA ARG A 841 -3.31 34.91 -64.11
C ARG A 841 -2.71 36.03 -63.27
N PRO A 842 -1.37 36.06 -63.09
CA PRO A 842 -0.68 37.19 -62.48
C PRO A 842 -0.96 38.50 -63.22
N GLY A 843 -1.15 39.59 -62.48
CA GLY A 843 -1.44 40.91 -63.05
C GLY A 843 -2.86 41.05 -63.62
N GLU A 844 -3.79 40.17 -63.27
CA GLU A 844 -5.23 40.28 -63.58
C GLU A 844 -6.06 40.48 -62.31
N ILE A 845 -7.16 41.21 -62.45
CA ILE A 845 -8.22 41.34 -61.44
C ILE A 845 -9.42 40.50 -61.90
N THR A 846 -9.75 39.46 -61.15
CA THR A 846 -10.93 38.61 -61.38
C THR A 846 -12.01 38.89 -60.35
N PHE A 847 -13.22 39.21 -60.80
CA PHE A 847 -14.40 39.32 -59.93
C PHE A 847 -15.25 38.06 -59.99
N ILE A 848 -15.56 37.50 -58.83
CA ILE A 848 -16.51 36.39 -58.69
C ILE A 848 -17.83 36.98 -58.17
N THR A 849 -18.90 36.81 -58.95
CA THR A 849 -20.21 37.42 -58.72
C THR A 849 -21.29 36.33 -58.72
N GLY A 850 -22.49 36.62 -58.20
CA GLY A 850 -23.60 35.67 -58.16
C GLY A 850 -24.42 35.80 -56.88
N GLY A 851 -25.67 35.32 -56.85
CA GLY A 851 -26.56 35.46 -55.69
C GLY A 851 -26.05 34.82 -54.40
N ASN A 852 -26.72 35.08 -53.27
CA ASN A 852 -26.45 34.36 -52.02
C ASN A 852 -26.73 32.87 -52.23
N GLY A 853 -25.85 32.00 -51.70
CA GLY A 853 -25.97 30.56 -51.88
C GLY A 853 -25.54 30.02 -53.25
N SER A 854 -24.97 30.84 -54.15
CA SER A 854 -24.52 30.38 -55.48
C SER A 854 -23.22 29.56 -55.47
N GLY A 855 -22.54 29.42 -54.32
CA GLY A 855 -21.31 28.64 -54.18
C GLY A 855 -20.01 29.45 -54.17
N LYS A 856 -20.05 30.78 -54.19
CA LYS A 856 -18.85 31.67 -54.25
C LYS A 856 -17.84 31.40 -53.13
N SER A 857 -18.29 31.35 -51.88
CA SER A 857 -17.41 31.11 -50.73
C SER A 857 -16.82 29.69 -50.75
N THR A 858 -17.58 28.69 -51.21
CA THR A 858 -17.06 27.34 -51.44
C THR A 858 -15.97 27.34 -52.51
N LEU A 859 -16.19 28.05 -53.63
CA LEU A 859 -15.19 28.23 -54.67
C LEU A 859 -13.92 28.93 -54.11
N ALA A 860 -14.06 29.96 -53.28
CA ALA A 860 -12.91 30.59 -52.62
C ALA A 860 -12.13 29.61 -51.73
N LYS A 861 -12.82 28.76 -50.95
CA LYS A 861 -12.18 27.72 -50.13
C LYS A 861 -11.44 26.68 -50.99
N LEU A 862 -11.97 26.33 -52.17
CA LEU A 862 -11.31 25.41 -53.13
C LEU A 862 -10.08 26.06 -53.80
N ILE A 863 -10.21 27.31 -54.25
CA ILE A 863 -9.13 28.09 -54.89
C ILE A 863 -7.94 28.28 -53.95
N THR A 864 -8.21 28.52 -52.66
CA THR A 864 -7.18 28.76 -51.64
C THR A 864 -6.61 27.47 -51.04
N GLY A 865 -7.13 26.30 -51.42
CA GLY A 865 -6.70 25.01 -50.87
C GLY A 865 -7.19 24.72 -49.45
N LEU A 866 -8.12 25.52 -48.89
CA LEU A 866 -8.76 25.21 -47.61
C LEU A 866 -9.65 23.97 -47.70
N TYR A 867 -10.29 23.76 -48.86
CA TYR A 867 -11.04 22.55 -49.21
C TYR A 867 -10.30 21.76 -50.29
N VAL A 868 -10.42 20.43 -50.22
CA VAL A 868 -9.92 19.52 -51.25
C VAL A 868 -11.06 19.28 -52.25
N PRO A 869 -10.83 19.41 -53.57
CA PRO A 869 -11.85 19.07 -54.56
C PRO A 869 -12.22 17.58 -54.47
N ALA A 870 -13.51 17.26 -54.56
CA ALA A 870 -14.00 15.89 -54.60
C ALA A 870 -13.74 15.25 -55.98
N GLU A 871 -13.82 16.05 -57.05
CA GLU A 871 -13.50 15.66 -58.42
C GLU A 871 -12.70 16.78 -59.11
N GLY A 872 -11.94 16.43 -60.14
CA GLY A 872 -11.07 17.37 -60.86
C GLY A 872 -9.78 17.70 -60.12
N GLU A 873 -9.08 18.74 -60.58
CA GLU A 873 -7.82 19.16 -59.97
C GLU A 873 -7.57 20.67 -60.11
N VAL A 874 -6.83 21.21 -59.13
CA VAL A 874 -6.31 22.57 -59.14
C VAL A 874 -4.84 22.51 -59.54
N ARG A 875 -4.44 23.32 -60.52
CA ARG A 875 -3.06 23.36 -61.04
C ARG A 875 -2.44 24.74 -60.84
N LEU A 876 -1.16 24.76 -60.46
CA LEU A 876 -0.29 25.94 -60.47
C LEU A 876 0.75 25.73 -61.57
N ASP A 877 0.81 26.63 -62.55
CA ASP A 877 1.70 26.54 -63.73
C ASP A 877 1.66 25.19 -64.45
N GLY A 878 0.43 24.66 -64.61
CA GLY A 878 0.19 23.39 -65.30
C GLY A 878 0.49 22.13 -64.47
N GLN A 879 1.05 22.25 -63.27
CA GLN A 879 1.26 21.14 -62.34
C GLN A 879 0.16 21.06 -61.30
N GLN A 880 -0.28 19.85 -60.93
CA GLN A 880 -1.28 19.66 -59.88
C GLN A 880 -0.75 20.17 -58.53
N ALA A 881 -1.48 21.12 -57.93
CA ALA A 881 -1.13 21.72 -56.66
C ALA A 881 -1.70 20.89 -55.49
N ASP A 882 -0.88 20.64 -54.48
CA ASP A 882 -1.34 20.11 -53.20
C ASP A 882 -2.05 21.21 -52.41
N SER A 883 -3.16 20.90 -51.75
CA SER A 883 -3.98 21.86 -51.02
C SER A 883 -3.21 22.62 -49.93
N SER A 884 -2.24 21.99 -49.24
CA SER A 884 -1.43 22.67 -48.22
C SER A 884 -0.49 23.70 -48.86
N ARG A 885 0.11 23.35 -49.99
CA ARG A 885 1.06 24.20 -50.72
C ARG A 885 0.35 25.34 -51.46
N LEU A 886 -0.86 25.07 -51.95
CA LEU A 886 -1.72 26.06 -52.59
C LEU A 886 -2.03 27.20 -51.63
N GLY A 887 -2.43 26.91 -50.39
CA GLY A 887 -2.74 27.93 -49.39
C GLY A 887 -1.57 28.86 -49.04
N GLU A 888 -0.32 28.38 -49.08
CA GLU A 888 0.87 29.20 -48.81
C GLU A 888 1.12 30.29 -49.88
N GLN A 889 0.45 30.23 -51.03
CA GLN A 889 0.54 31.20 -52.11
C GLN A 889 -0.49 32.33 -52.02
N PHE A 890 -1.44 32.24 -51.08
CA PHE A 890 -2.55 33.19 -50.94
C PHE A 890 -2.39 34.09 -49.73
N SER A 891 -2.70 35.35 -49.92
CA SER A 891 -3.15 36.23 -48.85
C SER A 891 -4.65 36.44 -49.00
N ALA A 892 -5.43 35.96 -48.04
CA ALA A 892 -6.88 35.94 -48.14
C ALA A 892 -7.54 36.68 -46.97
N ILE A 893 -8.58 37.46 -47.29
CA ILE A 893 -9.50 38.04 -46.30
C ILE A 893 -10.89 37.51 -46.62
N PHE A 894 -11.27 36.45 -45.92
CA PHE A 894 -12.60 35.88 -45.98
C PHE A 894 -13.65 36.80 -45.31
N SER A 895 -14.92 36.61 -45.65
CA SER A 895 -16.02 37.35 -45.03
C SER A 895 -16.07 37.16 -43.50
N ASP A 896 -15.69 35.98 -43.00
CA ASP A 896 -15.63 35.56 -41.60
C ASP A 896 -14.20 35.56 -40.99
N PHE A 897 -13.28 36.37 -41.53
CA PHE A 897 -11.87 36.41 -41.11
C PHE A 897 -11.64 36.57 -39.60
N TYR A 898 -10.54 35.98 -39.13
CA TYR A 898 -10.02 36.16 -37.77
C TYR A 898 -8.82 37.10 -37.77
N LEU A 899 -8.76 38.00 -36.77
CA LEU A 899 -7.63 38.91 -36.57
C LEU A 899 -6.87 38.52 -35.30
N PHE A 900 -5.68 37.96 -35.47
CA PHE A 900 -4.78 37.68 -34.35
C PHE A 900 -4.23 38.97 -33.75
N GLN A 901 -4.03 38.97 -32.43
CA GLN A 901 -3.36 40.09 -31.77
C GLN A 901 -1.89 40.21 -32.20
N LYS A 902 -1.23 39.09 -32.52
CA LYS A 902 0.16 39.05 -33.00
C LYS A 902 0.21 38.83 -34.51
N MET A 903 1.11 39.53 -35.19
CA MET A 903 1.38 39.36 -36.62
C MET A 903 2.30 38.16 -36.86
N TYR A 904 1.71 36.97 -36.99
CA TYR A 904 2.47 35.75 -37.31
C TYR A 904 2.96 35.76 -38.76
N GLY A 905 4.19 35.29 -39.00
CA GLY A 905 4.75 35.17 -40.36
C GLY A 905 5.31 36.47 -40.97
N ILE A 906 5.15 37.62 -40.30
CA ILE A 906 5.63 38.93 -40.79
C ILE A 906 6.86 39.36 -40.00
N ASP A 907 7.94 39.70 -40.72
CA ASP A 907 9.11 40.36 -40.13
C ASP A 907 8.85 41.86 -39.92
N TYR A 908 8.34 42.22 -38.75
CA TYR A 908 8.07 43.61 -38.39
C TYR A 908 9.34 44.40 -38.08
N SER A 909 10.47 43.74 -37.82
CA SER A 909 11.72 44.42 -37.46
C SER A 909 12.31 45.21 -38.63
N THR A 910 12.09 44.72 -39.85
CA THR A 910 12.56 45.34 -41.10
C THR A 910 11.49 46.20 -41.78
N LYS A 911 10.20 46.05 -41.42
CA LYS A 911 9.06 46.71 -42.07
C LYS A 911 8.43 47.87 -41.29
N GLY A 912 9.07 48.38 -40.23
CA GLY A 912 8.49 49.40 -39.34
C GLY A 912 7.96 50.67 -40.05
N LEU A 913 8.71 51.22 -41.00
CA LEU A 913 8.30 52.40 -41.78
C LEU A 913 7.11 52.11 -42.72
N GLU A 914 7.08 50.91 -43.31
CA GLU A 914 6.00 50.46 -44.20
C GLU A 914 4.69 50.27 -43.43
N ILE A 915 4.79 49.68 -42.23
CA ILE A 915 3.68 49.50 -41.29
C ILE A 915 3.08 50.86 -40.91
N GLU A 916 3.90 51.83 -40.48
CA GLU A 916 3.41 53.16 -40.09
C GLU A 916 2.74 53.88 -41.26
N ARG A 917 3.34 53.82 -42.45
CA ARG A 917 2.77 54.39 -43.68
C ARG A 917 1.39 53.82 -43.97
N HIS A 918 1.26 52.49 -43.99
CA HIS A 918 -0.03 51.85 -44.29
C HIS A 918 -1.05 52.06 -43.16
N LEU A 919 -0.64 52.15 -41.89
CA LEU A 919 -1.54 52.53 -40.79
C LEU A 919 -2.09 53.95 -40.97
N ARG A 920 -1.31 54.89 -41.52
CA ARG A 920 -1.80 56.24 -41.88
C ARG A 920 -2.75 56.19 -43.08
N GLU A 921 -2.38 55.48 -44.15
CA GLU A 921 -3.20 55.31 -45.35
C GLU A 921 -4.56 54.65 -45.05
N LEU A 922 -4.58 53.73 -44.10
CA LEU A 922 -5.79 53.04 -43.65
C LEU A 922 -6.53 53.77 -42.52
N GLN A 923 -6.06 54.95 -42.08
CA GLN A 923 -6.56 55.73 -40.94
C GLN A 923 -6.72 54.91 -39.64
N LEU A 924 -5.73 54.07 -39.36
CA LEU A 924 -5.65 53.26 -38.13
C LEU A 924 -4.55 53.73 -37.17
N ILE A 925 -3.72 54.69 -37.59
CA ILE A 925 -2.55 55.16 -36.81
C ILE A 925 -2.90 55.63 -35.40
N ASP A 926 -4.04 56.31 -35.22
CA ASP A 926 -4.51 56.80 -33.90
C ASP A 926 -5.30 55.75 -33.10
N LYS A 927 -5.50 54.55 -33.67
CA LYS A 927 -6.35 53.50 -33.10
C LYS A 927 -5.56 52.24 -32.72
N VAL A 928 -4.46 51.97 -33.41
CA VAL A 928 -3.69 50.74 -33.27
C VAL A 928 -2.22 51.08 -33.13
N GLN A 929 -1.59 50.55 -32.08
CA GLN A 929 -0.16 50.61 -31.86
C GLN A 929 0.40 49.18 -31.89
N ILE A 930 1.65 49.03 -32.34
CA ILE A 930 2.32 47.73 -32.44
C ILE A 930 3.50 47.69 -31.48
N GLU A 931 3.48 46.73 -30.56
CA GLU A 931 4.57 46.47 -29.61
C GLU A 931 5.00 44.99 -29.72
N ASN A 932 6.29 44.75 -29.94
CA ASN A 932 6.87 43.40 -30.09
C ASN A 932 6.11 42.51 -31.10
N GLY A 933 5.70 43.10 -32.23
CA GLY A 933 4.94 42.43 -33.29
C GLY A 933 3.47 42.14 -32.95
N SER A 934 2.93 42.74 -31.89
CA SER A 934 1.53 42.57 -31.45
C SER A 934 0.78 43.89 -31.42
N PHE A 935 -0.47 43.88 -31.88
CA PHE A 935 -1.39 45.02 -31.78
C PHE A 935 -1.82 45.23 -30.32
N ASN A 936 -1.85 46.48 -29.87
CA ASN A 936 -2.35 46.85 -28.55
C ASN A 936 -3.85 46.54 -28.36
N THR A 937 -4.64 46.56 -29.44
CA THR A 937 -6.06 46.20 -29.44
C THR A 937 -6.49 45.59 -30.77
N THR A 938 -7.41 44.63 -30.71
CA THR A 938 -8.18 44.11 -31.85
C THR A 938 -9.66 44.46 -31.77
N LYS A 939 -10.08 45.18 -30.71
CA LYS A 939 -11.45 45.65 -30.48
C LYS A 939 -11.73 46.89 -31.32
N LEU A 940 -11.93 46.69 -32.61
CA LEU A 940 -12.19 47.75 -33.61
C LEU A 940 -13.56 47.54 -34.27
N SER A 941 -14.07 48.55 -34.98
CA SER A 941 -15.27 48.39 -35.81
C SER A 941 -15.03 47.38 -36.94
N THR A 942 -16.07 46.76 -37.51
CA THR A 942 -15.93 45.75 -38.58
C THR A 942 -15.10 46.28 -39.76
N GLY A 943 -15.38 47.50 -40.24
CA GLY A 943 -14.61 48.13 -41.31
C GLY A 943 -13.14 48.40 -40.93
N GLN A 944 -12.87 48.81 -39.69
CA GLN A 944 -11.50 48.99 -39.18
C GLN A 944 -10.75 47.66 -39.04
N ARG A 945 -11.42 46.58 -38.59
CA ARG A 945 -10.83 45.23 -38.54
C ARG A 945 -10.48 44.73 -39.94
N LYS A 946 -11.35 44.93 -40.93
CA LYS A 946 -11.09 44.57 -42.34
C LYS A 946 -9.94 45.38 -42.94
N ARG A 947 -9.81 46.67 -42.59
CA ARG A 947 -8.65 47.51 -42.95
C ARG A 947 -7.37 47.01 -42.30
N LEU A 948 -7.41 46.59 -41.03
CA LEU A 948 -6.24 46.04 -40.36
C LEU A 948 -5.83 44.67 -40.91
N ALA A 949 -6.79 43.82 -41.27
CA ALA A 949 -6.52 42.57 -41.99
C ALA A 949 -5.90 42.84 -43.38
N LEU A 950 -6.31 43.92 -44.04
CA LEU A 950 -5.73 44.35 -45.30
C LEU A 950 -4.27 44.79 -45.16
N LEU A 951 -3.91 45.51 -44.08
CA LEU A 951 -2.51 45.80 -43.76
C LEU A 951 -1.68 44.51 -43.67
N ILE A 952 -2.18 43.50 -42.94
CA ILE A 952 -1.48 42.21 -42.78
C ILE A 952 -1.29 41.55 -44.16
N SER A 953 -2.33 41.58 -45.00
CA SER A 953 -2.25 41.03 -46.36
C SER A 953 -1.19 41.74 -47.23
N TYR A 954 -1.08 43.06 -47.12
CA TYR A 954 -0.02 43.86 -47.78
C TYR A 954 1.38 43.47 -47.32
N LEU A 955 1.55 43.21 -46.02
CA LEU A 955 2.84 42.87 -45.42
C LEU A 955 3.26 41.42 -45.68
N ASP A 956 2.30 40.51 -45.86
CA ASP A 956 2.53 39.09 -46.19
C ASP A 956 2.93 38.90 -47.66
N ASP A 957 2.59 39.85 -48.54
CA ASP A 957 3.09 40.01 -49.92
C ASP A 957 3.04 38.73 -50.81
N ARG A 958 1.99 37.93 -50.67
CA ARG A 958 1.77 36.70 -51.45
C ARG A 958 1.42 36.97 -52.92
N PRO A 959 1.65 36.03 -53.87
CA PRO A 959 1.35 36.25 -55.30
C PRO A 959 -0.14 36.29 -55.62
N PHE A 960 -0.99 35.58 -54.86
CA PHE A 960 -2.45 35.64 -54.99
C PHE A 960 -3.07 36.40 -53.82
N CYS A 961 -4.02 37.29 -54.12
CA CYS A 961 -4.80 38.02 -53.12
C CYS A 961 -6.28 37.70 -53.29
N LEU A 962 -6.93 37.13 -52.28
CA LEU A 962 -8.36 36.84 -52.28
C LEU A 962 -9.10 37.74 -51.30
N PHE A 963 -10.10 38.48 -51.78
CA PHE A 963 -10.94 39.36 -50.97
C PHE A 963 -12.41 38.95 -51.08
N ASP A 964 -12.93 38.30 -50.04
CA ASP A 964 -14.32 37.86 -50.00
C ASP A 964 -15.22 38.92 -49.34
N GLU A 965 -16.04 39.60 -50.16
CA GLU A 965 -16.97 40.64 -49.72
C GLU A 965 -16.31 41.73 -48.83
N TRP A 966 -15.02 42.00 -49.06
CA TRP A 966 -14.26 42.92 -48.21
C TRP A 966 -14.87 44.33 -48.19
N ALA A 967 -15.32 44.80 -49.35
CA ALA A 967 -15.86 46.14 -49.55
C ALA A 967 -17.26 46.38 -48.97
N ALA A 968 -17.98 45.32 -48.57
CA ALA A 968 -19.35 45.39 -48.09
C ALA A 968 -19.47 46.19 -46.78
N ASP A 969 -18.51 46.05 -45.87
CA ASP A 969 -18.51 46.71 -44.55
C ASP A 969 -17.74 48.05 -44.52
N GLN A 970 -17.30 48.55 -45.67
CA GLN A 970 -16.59 49.82 -45.77
C GLN A 970 -17.53 50.97 -46.10
N ASP A 971 -17.15 52.17 -45.66
CA ASP A 971 -17.79 53.40 -46.11
C ASP A 971 -17.52 53.65 -47.62
N PRO A 972 -18.29 54.54 -48.28
CA PRO A 972 -18.15 54.78 -49.72
C PRO A 972 -16.74 55.24 -50.14
N GLU A 973 -16.05 56.00 -49.29
CA GLU A 973 -14.70 56.50 -49.57
C GLU A 973 -13.68 55.36 -49.62
N TYR A 974 -13.68 54.49 -48.61
CA TYR A 974 -12.80 53.32 -48.57
C TYR A 974 -13.19 52.24 -49.56
N ARG A 975 -14.47 52.12 -49.88
CA ARG A 975 -14.94 51.26 -50.96
C ARG A 975 -14.37 51.72 -52.31
N ALA A 976 -14.43 53.02 -52.60
CA ALA A 976 -13.81 53.60 -53.79
C ALA A 976 -12.28 53.43 -53.76
N TYR A 977 -11.64 53.62 -52.61
CA TYR A 977 -10.20 53.37 -52.42
C TYR A 977 -9.82 51.92 -52.76
N PHE A 978 -10.59 50.95 -52.26
CA PHE A 978 -10.38 49.54 -52.56
C PHE A 978 -10.44 49.26 -54.07
N TYR A 979 -11.52 49.66 -54.74
CA TYR A 979 -11.70 49.37 -56.16
C TYR A 979 -10.78 50.18 -57.09
N HIS A 980 -10.62 51.48 -56.87
CA HIS A 980 -9.90 52.36 -57.80
C HIS A 980 -8.42 52.49 -57.51
N LYS A 981 -7.96 52.18 -56.29
CA LYS A 981 -6.56 52.35 -55.91
C LYS A 981 -5.92 51.05 -55.48
N LEU A 982 -6.53 50.30 -54.56
CA LEU A 982 -5.94 49.10 -53.99
C LEU A 982 -5.83 47.94 -54.99
N LEU A 983 -6.94 47.55 -55.63
CA LEU A 983 -6.92 46.43 -56.57
C LEU A 983 -5.99 46.73 -57.77
N PRO A 984 -6.01 47.94 -58.37
CA PRO A 984 -5.06 48.31 -59.42
C PRO A 984 -3.61 48.36 -58.94
N ASP A 985 -3.33 48.80 -57.71
CA ASP A 985 -1.97 48.79 -57.12
C ASP A 985 -1.43 47.36 -56.97
N LEU A 986 -2.23 46.45 -56.43
CA LEU A 986 -1.88 45.02 -56.34
C LEU A 986 -1.67 44.41 -57.72
N LYS A 987 -2.54 44.72 -58.69
CA LYS A 987 -2.39 44.31 -60.09
C LYS A 987 -1.07 44.81 -60.70
N ASN A 988 -0.74 46.09 -60.51
CA ASN A 988 0.49 46.72 -61.03
C ASN A 988 1.75 46.13 -60.38
N ARG A 989 1.65 45.61 -59.16
CA ARG A 989 2.70 44.83 -58.48
C ARG A 989 2.82 43.39 -59.00
N GLY A 990 2.07 43.02 -60.04
CA GLY A 990 2.08 41.69 -60.66
C GLY A 990 1.31 40.63 -59.87
N LYS A 991 0.47 41.02 -58.91
CA LYS A 991 -0.35 40.07 -58.12
C LYS A 991 -1.55 39.60 -58.92
N CYS A 992 -1.98 38.37 -58.67
CA CYS A 992 -3.26 37.86 -59.14
C CYS A 992 -4.34 38.20 -58.09
N VAL A 993 -5.32 39.03 -58.46
CA VAL A 993 -6.29 39.58 -57.51
C VAL A 993 -7.66 38.96 -57.77
N ILE A 994 -8.21 38.28 -56.78
CA ILE A 994 -9.53 37.63 -56.84
C ILE A 994 -10.44 38.33 -55.82
N ALA A 995 -11.50 38.98 -56.27
CA ALA A 995 -12.46 39.64 -55.39
C ALA A 995 -13.86 39.04 -55.56
N ILE A 996 -14.45 38.52 -54.49
CA ILE A 996 -15.87 38.17 -54.46
C ILE A 996 -16.64 39.45 -54.14
N THR A 997 -17.49 39.89 -55.07
CA THR A 997 -18.25 41.14 -54.90
C THR A 997 -19.61 41.10 -55.58
N HIS A 998 -20.49 41.93 -55.05
CA HIS A 998 -21.82 42.22 -55.58
C HIS A 998 -21.96 43.68 -56.05
N ASP A 999 -20.89 44.48 -56.01
CA ASP A 999 -20.93 45.90 -56.39
C ASP A 999 -20.74 46.05 -57.91
N ASP A 1000 -21.87 45.98 -58.62
CA ASP A 1000 -21.98 46.03 -60.08
C ASP A 1000 -21.35 47.29 -60.70
N ARG A 1001 -21.36 48.42 -59.98
CA ARG A 1001 -20.76 49.71 -60.36
C ARG A 1001 -19.27 49.64 -60.69
N TYR A 1002 -18.58 48.59 -60.26
CA TYR A 1002 -17.14 48.44 -60.43
C TYR A 1002 -16.76 47.25 -61.31
N PHE A 1003 -17.71 46.48 -61.85
CA PHE A 1003 -17.42 45.26 -62.61
C PHE A 1003 -16.55 45.52 -63.84
N ASP A 1004 -16.62 46.71 -64.41
CA ASP A 1004 -15.80 47.20 -65.51
C ASP A 1004 -14.33 47.45 -65.12
N LEU A 1005 -13.95 47.36 -63.83
CA LEU A 1005 -12.55 47.36 -63.39
C LEU A 1005 -11.91 45.97 -63.41
N ALA A 1006 -12.70 44.90 -63.52
CA ALA A 1006 -12.18 43.55 -63.61
C ALA A 1006 -11.68 43.23 -65.03
N ASP A 1007 -10.57 42.52 -65.10
CA ASP A 1007 -10.08 41.91 -66.34
C ASP A 1007 -10.88 40.65 -66.67
N GLN A 1008 -11.41 39.99 -65.64
CA GLN A 1008 -12.26 38.81 -65.78
C GLN A 1008 -13.42 38.86 -64.77
N THR A 1009 -14.63 38.52 -65.20
CA THR A 1009 -15.78 38.36 -64.31
C THR A 1009 -16.34 36.95 -64.45
N ILE A 1010 -16.45 36.23 -63.34
CA ILE A 1010 -17.01 34.89 -63.22
C ILE A 1010 -18.35 35.00 -62.49
N LYS A 1011 -19.45 34.66 -63.16
CA LYS A 1011 -20.79 34.64 -62.57
C LYS A 1011 -21.15 33.22 -62.17
N MET A 1012 -21.53 33.03 -60.90
CA MET A 1012 -21.98 31.76 -60.35
C MET A 1012 -23.47 31.77 -60.04
N GLU A 1013 -24.18 30.70 -60.42
CA GLU A 1013 -25.57 30.44 -60.05
C GLU A 1013 -25.73 28.96 -59.68
N MET A 1014 -26.40 28.69 -58.55
CA MET A 1014 -26.71 27.32 -58.07
C MET A 1014 -25.52 26.35 -58.06
N GLY A 1015 -24.31 26.82 -57.71
CA GLY A 1015 -23.11 25.99 -57.65
C GLY A 1015 -22.36 25.83 -58.97
N GLN A 1016 -22.85 26.40 -60.08
CA GLN A 1016 -22.21 26.32 -61.39
C GLN A 1016 -21.72 27.69 -61.86
N VAL A 1017 -20.68 27.70 -62.68
CA VAL A 1017 -20.23 28.91 -63.39
C VAL A 1017 -21.08 29.05 -64.65
N VAL A 1018 -21.93 30.09 -64.69
CA VAL A 1018 -22.86 30.33 -65.80
C VAL A 1018 -22.32 31.30 -66.84
N GLU A 1019 -21.35 32.15 -66.47
CA GLU A 1019 -20.79 33.16 -67.36
C GLU A 1019 -19.34 33.51 -66.97
N VAL A 1020 -18.43 33.55 -67.94
CA VAL A 1020 -17.05 34.05 -67.76
C VAL A 1020 -16.78 35.12 -68.82
N LYS A 1021 -16.68 36.38 -68.42
CA LYS A 1021 -16.33 37.51 -69.31
C LYS A 1021 -14.89 37.91 -69.11
N SER A 1022 -14.06 37.92 -70.14
CA SER A 1022 -12.66 38.39 -70.07
C SER A 1022 -12.46 39.60 -70.97
N ARG A 1023 -11.84 40.66 -70.45
CA ARG A 1023 -11.63 41.93 -71.14
C ARG A 1023 -10.29 41.87 -71.89
N GLY A 1024 -10.34 41.36 -73.12
CA GLY A 1024 -9.18 41.34 -74.01
C GLY A 1024 -8.96 40.02 -74.75
N LEU A 1025 -10.00 39.46 -75.35
CA LEU A 1025 -9.92 38.57 -76.52
C LEU A 1025 -11.25 38.75 -77.27
N THR A 1026 -11.20 39.34 -78.46
CA THR A 1026 -12.31 39.28 -79.41
C THR A 1026 -12.51 37.82 -79.80
N GLY A 1027 -13.56 37.20 -79.28
CA GLY A 1027 -14.00 35.85 -79.65
C GLY A 1027 -14.85 35.23 -78.55
N ASP A 1028 -16.17 35.26 -78.73
CA ASP A 1028 -17.12 34.49 -77.96
C ASP A 1028 -16.69 33.00 -77.97
N VAL A 1029 -16.33 32.46 -76.80
CA VAL A 1029 -16.28 31.02 -76.58
C VAL A 1029 -17.48 30.66 -75.73
N VAL A 1030 -18.51 30.16 -76.41
CA VAL A 1030 -19.63 29.44 -75.80
C VAL A 1030 -19.09 28.09 -75.32
N LEU A 1031 -19.13 27.83 -74.01
CA LEU A 1031 -18.91 26.50 -73.45
C LEU A 1031 -20.27 25.81 -73.26
N SER A 1032 -20.41 24.62 -73.85
CA SER A 1032 -21.46 23.63 -73.60
C SER A 1032 -21.03 22.63 -72.54
#